data_AF-A0A7S2Q5U6-F1
#
_entry.id   AF-A0A7S2Q5U6-F1
#
_cell.length_a   1.000
_cell.length_b   1.000
_cell.length_c   1.000
_cell.angle_alpha   90.00
_cell.angle_beta   90.00
_cell.angle_gamma   90.00
#
_symmetry.space_group_name_H-M   'P 1'
#
loop_
_entity.id
_entity.type
_entity.pdbx_description
1 polymer ?
#
loop_
_entity_poly.entity_id
_entity_poly.type
_entity_poly.pdbx_seq_one_letter_code
_entity_poly.pdbx_strand_id
1 'polypeptide(L)'
;ADEPMEQAADPAAVEGEQPTVTFEQADSAVNTASVALASAFRYLATQAKAKGVPQDEVEKLQERVRAAQERLKEARPTLSAVSEQRAATALLGEADVQAKAAEAAVEKATELATALLEAPEGSADDGLATAFRSAAKSAQAAMDAAQKMIKEKSGLAKAFSEKVSKNALAEFAEMQEFVELLGQEMADIQKDAFDRIFGSAKKDLTARTTAVESKVKVAVQICEEIGERSKTDEMEPRELQELVATGNKAQKEAADELTDMIANLKSHLGDMADSAPNKPEFKELLTSLVQTEGKNAKQKRSLNELEQQFVAKHALKFVTPVVEGLEAKLEHLSSVSAPLLTESDKLAFNATVLSARAMDVLRSHAAVASLTKQEVFDRVRNGQEFVSESEFVPFVLALPQLKEHPDGELTEAQLRAAFKALDTIGGGRVEANDFLEHLRTRLFCLAAVPLRTGPGADDGAVRDLAELEVVEVLDGSLPAVGATVRVRAEADGAEGHVTVAEAEGVGPNLEPFSPHAACSRRTERALEAVQDAVREATELLQKKSSEMKELAGAAKTAAMREAEDAMMRMRSRAAKVQAAHAGLKRKFNEFQQERLRKQKVEAQRKEQAAKVAAAAAASKEILDLVTGSTEEAEKAAAAAAEVLKTVSAAGADSDAKKLLGELDGASQPLQAAVQNLGTAAGQITERSKAPQVDAALKRLCQTSSTKVASLDARCRQQAR
;
A
#
# COMPACT_ATOMS: atom_id res chain seq x y z
N ALA A 1 -18.34 74.27 -2.81
CA ALA A 1 -18.50 75.12 -4.00
C ALA A 1 -19.95 75.55 -4.02
N ASP A 2 -20.14 76.87 -4.08
CA ASP A 2 -21.37 77.66 -4.20
C ASP A 2 -22.32 77.77 -3.00
N GLU A 3 -22.11 78.92 -2.33
CA GLU A 3 -22.95 79.74 -1.46
C GLU A 3 -24.16 80.35 -2.23
N PRO A 4 -25.21 80.92 -1.56
CA PRO A 4 -25.09 82.17 -0.78
C PRO A 4 -25.81 82.10 0.59
N MET A 5 -25.31 82.73 1.67
CA MET A 5 -25.37 84.16 1.99
C MET A 5 -26.77 84.79 1.84
N GLU A 6 -27.52 84.87 2.95
CA GLU A 6 -28.58 85.86 3.09
C GLU A 6 -28.48 86.55 4.46
N GLN A 7 -28.20 87.85 4.39
CA GLN A 7 -28.05 88.81 5.46
C GLN A 7 -29.35 89.60 5.62
N ALA A 8 -29.75 89.80 6.86
CA ALA A 8 -30.39 91.00 7.43
C ALA A 8 -31.68 91.57 6.82
N ALA A 9 -32.75 91.58 7.63
CA ALA A 9 -33.51 92.79 7.89
C ALA A 9 -34.20 92.72 9.26
N ASP A 10 -33.62 93.47 10.20
CA ASP A 10 -34.23 93.97 11.42
C ASP A 10 -35.46 94.86 11.06
N PRO A 11 -36.50 94.91 11.90
CA PRO A 11 -36.86 96.22 12.38
C PRO A 11 -37.06 96.24 13.89
N ALA A 12 -36.11 96.90 14.55
CA ALA A 12 -36.33 97.57 15.81
C ALA A 12 -37.53 98.53 15.69
N ALA A 13 -38.58 98.26 16.45
CA ALA A 13 -39.56 99.26 16.86
C ALA A 13 -39.69 99.22 18.38
N VAL A 14 -39.15 100.28 18.98
CA VAL A 14 -39.11 100.62 20.39
C VAL A 14 -40.54 100.83 20.92
N GLU A 15 -40.98 100.01 21.87
CA GLU A 15 -42.00 100.37 22.85
C GLU A 15 -41.59 99.86 24.24
N GLY A 16 -41.10 100.79 25.07
CA GLY A 16 -41.00 100.75 26.53
C GLY A 16 -40.64 99.42 27.22
N GLU A 17 -39.40 99.30 27.69
CA GLU A 17 -39.07 98.46 28.85
C GLU A 17 -39.92 98.91 30.06
N GLN A 18 -41.09 98.31 30.21
CA GLN A 18 -41.71 98.18 31.53
C GLN A 18 -40.85 97.20 32.32
N PRO A 19 -40.49 97.49 33.59
CA PRO A 19 -39.76 96.53 34.40
C PRO A 19 -40.62 95.26 34.53
N THR A 20 -40.23 94.20 33.85
CA THR A 20 -40.87 92.89 33.95
C THR A 20 -40.57 92.34 35.34
N VAL A 21 -41.47 92.59 36.30
CA VAL A 21 -41.39 92.01 37.63
C VAL A 21 -41.49 90.49 37.48
N THR A 22 -40.44 89.76 37.83
CA THR A 22 -40.45 88.29 37.75
C THR A 22 -41.38 87.72 38.82
N PHE A 23 -41.91 86.51 38.60
CA PHE A 23 -42.75 85.84 39.58
C PHE A 23 -42.10 85.78 40.98
N GLU A 24 -40.79 85.49 41.03
CA GLU A 24 -40.00 85.44 42.27
C GLU A 24 -39.91 86.82 42.94
N GLN A 25 -39.77 87.88 42.16
CA GLN A 25 -39.81 89.26 42.67
C GLN A 25 -41.19 89.63 43.18
N ALA A 26 -42.27 89.17 42.53
CA ALA A 26 -43.65 89.40 42.96
C ALA A 26 -44.01 88.60 44.23
N ASP A 27 -43.58 87.34 44.36
CA ASP A 27 -43.80 86.52 45.56
C ASP A 27 -42.99 87.02 46.75
N SER A 28 -41.73 87.39 46.50
CA SER A 28 -40.91 88.09 47.49
C SER A 28 -41.58 89.40 47.94
N ALA A 29 -42.06 90.22 47.00
CA ALA A 29 -42.73 91.48 47.31
C ALA A 29 -44.04 91.28 48.08
N VAL A 30 -44.85 90.26 47.77
CA VAL A 30 -46.08 89.92 48.51
C VAL A 30 -45.75 89.45 49.93
N ASN A 31 -44.72 88.61 50.10
CA ASN A 31 -44.27 88.16 51.41
C ASN A 31 -43.71 89.32 52.24
N THR A 32 -42.87 90.18 51.64
CA THR A 32 -42.36 91.41 52.28
C THR A 32 -43.49 92.36 52.64
N ALA A 33 -44.46 92.58 51.75
CA ALA A 33 -45.63 93.40 52.01
C ALA A 33 -46.53 92.81 53.11
N SER A 34 -46.67 91.48 53.19
CA SER A 34 -47.39 90.80 54.28
C SER A 34 -46.74 91.06 55.64
N VAL A 35 -45.41 90.93 55.70
CA VAL A 35 -44.63 91.18 56.93
C VAL A 35 -44.70 92.65 57.32
N ALA A 36 -44.57 93.57 56.35
CA ALA A 36 -44.66 95.01 56.57
C ALA A 36 -46.05 95.44 57.03
N LEU A 37 -47.13 94.93 56.42
CA LEU A 37 -48.51 95.22 56.82
C LEU A 37 -48.81 94.66 58.22
N ALA A 38 -48.33 93.46 58.56
CA ALA A 38 -48.46 92.91 59.91
C ALA A 38 -47.74 93.76 60.97
N SER A 39 -46.55 94.28 60.64
CA SER A 39 -45.80 95.20 61.50
C SER A 39 -46.52 96.54 61.67
N ALA A 40 -47.01 97.13 60.57
CA ALA A 40 -47.80 98.36 60.58
C ALA A 40 -49.09 98.22 61.40
N PHE A 41 -49.77 97.07 61.30
CA PHE A 41 -50.97 96.78 62.09
C PHE A 41 -50.67 96.73 63.60
N ARG A 42 -49.57 96.07 64.01
CA ARG A 42 -49.13 96.04 65.41
C ARG A 42 -48.76 97.42 65.93
N TYR A 43 -48.01 98.19 65.15
CA TYR A 43 -47.60 99.56 65.49
C TYR A 43 -48.81 100.49 65.67
N LEU A 44 -49.77 100.46 64.74
CA LEU A 44 -51.01 101.25 64.84
C LEU A 44 -51.87 100.82 66.03
N ALA A 45 -51.89 99.53 66.40
CA ALA A 45 -52.57 99.06 67.60
C ALA A 45 -51.90 99.53 68.90
N THR A 46 -50.58 99.74 68.90
CA THR A 46 -49.83 100.34 70.01
C THR A 46 -50.07 101.85 70.10
N GLN A 47 -50.05 102.57 68.96
CA GLN A 47 -50.30 104.02 68.90
C GLN A 47 -51.73 104.39 69.27
N ALA A 48 -52.73 103.56 68.92
CA ALA A 48 -54.12 103.74 69.34
C ALA A 48 -54.33 103.79 70.87
N LYS A 49 -53.35 103.32 71.66
CA LYS A 49 -53.38 103.31 73.12
C LYS A 49 -52.52 104.41 73.76
N ALA A 50 -51.70 105.12 72.98
CA ALA A 50 -50.82 106.18 73.47
C ALA A 50 -51.57 107.53 73.52
N LYS A 51 -51.41 108.28 74.62
CA LYS A 51 -52.02 109.61 74.78
C LYS A 51 -51.25 110.65 73.95
N GLY A 52 -51.89 111.24 72.94
CA GLY A 52 -51.34 112.38 72.17
C GLY A 52 -51.47 112.27 70.66
N VAL A 53 -51.92 111.14 70.11
CA VAL A 53 -52.19 110.97 68.68
C VAL A 53 -53.70 111.09 68.42
N PRO A 54 -54.15 111.87 67.41
CA PRO A 54 -55.58 111.97 67.07
C PRO A 54 -56.16 110.60 66.73
N GLN A 55 -57.18 110.17 67.48
CA GLN A 55 -57.78 108.83 67.38
C GLN A 55 -58.39 108.58 65.99
N ASP A 56 -58.92 109.64 65.39
CA ASP A 56 -59.49 109.72 64.05
C ASP A 56 -58.45 109.51 62.93
N GLU A 57 -57.19 109.89 63.12
CA GLU A 57 -56.12 109.59 62.16
C GLU A 57 -55.64 108.14 62.26
N VAL A 58 -55.60 107.58 63.48
CA VAL A 58 -55.23 106.17 63.70
C VAL A 58 -56.27 105.22 63.13
N GLU A 59 -57.57 105.53 63.24
CA GLU A 59 -58.65 104.75 62.63
C GLU A 59 -58.57 104.75 61.09
N LYS A 60 -58.37 105.91 60.45
CA LYS A 60 -58.18 106.01 58.99
C LYS A 60 -56.97 105.21 58.50
N LEU A 61 -55.87 105.20 59.26
CA LEU A 61 -54.69 104.40 58.93
C LEU A 61 -54.94 102.89 59.13
N GLN A 62 -55.68 102.49 60.17
CA GLN A 62 -56.09 101.09 60.37
C GLN A 62 -56.99 100.59 59.22
N GLU A 63 -57.93 101.40 58.75
CA GLU A 63 -58.75 101.07 57.58
C GLU A 63 -57.91 100.92 56.31
N ARG A 64 -56.93 101.81 56.07
CA ARG A 64 -56.00 101.70 54.93
C ARG A 64 -55.13 100.45 55.00
N VAL A 65 -54.64 100.08 56.18
CA VAL A 65 -53.86 98.84 56.37
C VAL A 65 -54.76 97.61 56.22
N ARG A 66 -56.01 97.62 56.71
CA ARG A 66 -56.98 96.54 56.44
C ARG A 66 -57.29 96.40 54.96
N ALA A 67 -57.54 97.50 54.25
CA ALA A 67 -57.78 97.48 52.81
C ALA A 67 -56.56 96.96 52.03
N ALA A 68 -55.34 97.35 52.42
CA ALA A 68 -54.11 96.81 51.83
C ALA A 68 -53.91 95.33 52.17
N GLN A 69 -54.29 94.88 53.37
CA GLN A 69 -54.22 93.49 53.79
C GLN A 69 -55.28 92.63 53.08
N GLU A 70 -56.49 93.13 52.84
CA GLU A 70 -57.49 92.46 52.01
C GLU A 70 -57.04 92.38 50.54
N ARG A 71 -56.48 93.46 49.96
CA ARG A 71 -55.86 93.41 48.62
C ARG A 71 -54.72 92.40 48.55
N LEU A 72 -53.91 92.28 49.61
CA LEU A 72 -52.84 91.29 49.68
C LEU A 72 -53.38 89.86 49.83
N LYS A 73 -54.45 89.67 50.61
CA LYS A 73 -55.18 88.40 50.73
C LYS A 73 -55.83 87.98 49.41
N GLU A 74 -56.27 88.93 48.58
CA GLU A 74 -56.78 88.67 47.22
C GLU A 74 -55.65 88.39 46.23
N ALA A 75 -54.50 89.07 46.36
CA ALA A 75 -53.35 88.89 45.49
C ALA A 75 -52.63 87.55 45.73
N ARG A 76 -52.54 87.07 46.96
CA ARG A 76 -51.83 85.83 47.33
C ARG A 76 -52.35 84.55 46.64
N PRO A 77 -53.67 84.24 46.63
CA PRO A 77 -54.18 83.08 45.89
C PRO A 77 -54.02 83.24 44.38
N THR A 78 -54.08 84.48 43.86
CA THR A 78 -53.79 84.76 42.45
C THR A 78 -52.33 84.46 42.12
N LEU A 79 -51.40 84.86 42.99
CA LEU A 79 -49.98 84.57 42.84
C LEU A 79 -49.68 83.07 42.98
N SER A 80 -50.28 82.38 43.96
CA SER A 80 -50.19 80.91 44.10
C SER A 80 -50.69 80.21 42.84
N ALA A 81 -51.83 80.63 42.30
CA ALA A 81 -52.39 80.06 41.06
C ALA A 81 -51.47 80.30 39.86
N VAL A 82 -50.81 81.46 39.74
CA VAL A 82 -49.83 81.73 38.67
C VAL A 82 -48.57 80.88 38.84
N SER A 83 -48.12 80.65 40.08
CA SER A 83 -46.96 79.81 40.40
C SER A 83 -47.21 78.35 40.03
N GLU A 84 -48.37 77.83 40.45
CA GLU A 84 -48.84 76.49 40.16
C GLU A 84 -49.09 76.33 38.66
N GLN A 85 -49.62 77.35 37.98
CA GLN A 85 -49.79 77.33 36.52
C GLN A 85 -48.44 77.22 35.80
N ARG A 86 -47.42 77.96 36.26
CA ARG A 86 -46.06 77.86 35.70
C ARG A 86 -45.45 76.48 35.95
N ALA A 87 -45.63 75.93 37.15
CA ALA A 87 -45.18 74.58 37.48
C ALA A 87 -45.92 73.52 36.64
N ALA A 88 -47.23 73.64 36.48
CA ALA A 88 -48.04 72.79 35.61
C ALA A 88 -47.55 72.84 34.16
N THR A 89 -47.28 74.04 33.64
CA THR A 89 -46.74 74.22 32.28
C THR A 89 -45.38 73.53 32.11
N ALA A 90 -44.51 73.58 33.13
CA ALA A 90 -43.24 72.88 33.11
C ALA A 90 -43.41 71.35 33.12
N LEU A 91 -44.31 70.83 33.98
CA LEU A 91 -44.61 69.39 34.02
C LEU A 91 -45.20 68.88 32.70
N LEU A 92 -46.07 69.68 32.08
CA LEU A 92 -46.64 69.39 30.76
C LEU A 92 -45.57 69.41 29.67
N GLY A 93 -44.67 70.40 29.68
CA GLY A 93 -43.55 70.46 28.73
C GLY A 93 -42.61 69.25 28.82
N GLU A 94 -42.31 68.74 30.01
CA GLU A 94 -41.50 67.54 30.17
C GLU A 94 -42.19 66.27 29.62
N ALA A 95 -43.50 66.14 29.83
CA ALA A 95 -44.27 65.02 29.28
C ALA A 95 -44.44 65.12 27.76
N ASP A 96 -44.68 66.32 27.23
CA ASP A 96 -44.77 66.61 25.80
C ASP A 96 -43.47 66.22 25.06
N VAL A 97 -42.30 66.51 25.64
CA VAL A 97 -41.01 66.09 25.07
C VAL A 97 -40.93 64.57 24.93
N GLN A 98 -41.43 63.79 25.90
CA GLN A 98 -41.43 62.34 25.79
C GLN A 98 -42.50 61.77 24.87
N ALA A 99 -43.69 62.39 24.83
CA ALA A 99 -44.72 62.03 23.87
C ALA A 99 -44.21 62.22 22.42
N LYS A 100 -43.53 63.34 22.13
CA LYS A 100 -42.88 63.61 20.83
C LYS A 100 -41.73 62.66 20.52
N ALA A 101 -40.96 62.24 21.53
CA ALA A 101 -39.93 61.21 21.34
C ALA A 101 -40.53 59.84 20.97
N ALA A 102 -41.68 59.49 21.56
CA ALA A 102 -42.43 58.29 21.21
C ALA A 102 -42.99 58.38 19.79
N GLU A 103 -43.60 59.51 19.42
CA GLU A 103 -44.09 59.79 18.05
C GLU A 103 -42.98 59.60 17.00
N ALA A 104 -41.85 60.29 17.15
CA ALA A 104 -40.73 60.19 16.20
C ALA A 104 -40.18 58.75 16.08
N ALA A 105 -40.19 57.98 17.17
CA ALA A 105 -39.75 56.59 17.13
C ALA A 105 -40.76 55.67 16.42
N VAL A 106 -42.07 55.89 16.63
CA VAL A 106 -43.15 55.17 15.94
C VAL A 106 -43.16 55.52 14.45
N GLU A 107 -43.00 56.81 14.09
CA GLU A 107 -42.91 57.28 12.70
C GLU A 107 -41.76 56.57 11.97
N LYS A 108 -40.56 56.57 12.54
CA LYS A 108 -39.41 55.87 11.97
C LYS A 108 -39.65 54.38 11.78
N ALA A 109 -40.32 53.72 12.72
CA ALA A 109 -40.62 52.31 12.58
C ALA A 109 -41.71 52.05 11.53
N THR A 110 -42.66 52.97 11.40
CA THR A 110 -43.73 52.96 10.39
C THR A 110 -43.17 53.15 8.99
N GLU A 111 -42.22 54.06 8.80
CA GLU A 111 -41.50 54.23 7.52
C GLU A 111 -40.81 52.93 7.08
N LEU A 112 -40.09 52.28 8.01
CA LEU A 112 -39.40 51.01 7.73
C LEU A 112 -40.38 49.86 7.47
N ALA A 113 -41.51 49.81 8.19
CA ALA A 113 -42.57 48.84 7.94
C ALA A 113 -43.23 49.05 6.58
N THR A 114 -43.50 50.30 6.20
CA THR A 114 -44.09 50.65 4.91
C THR A 114 -43.15 50.27 3.78
N ALA A 115 -41.86 50.60 3.90
CA ALA A 115 -40.84 50.16 2.96
C ALA A 115 -40.77 48.62 2.85
N LEU A 116 -40.94 47.89 3.96
CA LEU A 116 -41.03 46.43 3.95
C LEU A 116 -42.27 45.96 3.19
N LEU A 117 -43.44 46.55 3.46
CA LEU A 117 -44.73 46.19 2.86
C LEU A 117 -44.84 46.58 1.38
N GLU A 118 -44.09 47.58 0.92
CA GLU A 118 -44.07 48.01 -0.48
C GLU A 118 -43.01 47.31 -1.34
N ALA A 119 -42.04 46.65 -0.70
CA ALA A 119 -41.00 45.92 -1.43
C ALA A 119 -41.62 44.87 -2.40
N PRO A 120 -40.97 44.51 -3.51
CA PRO A 120 -41.46 43.45 -4.38
C PRO A 120 -41.55 42.11 -3.64
N GLU A 121 -42.59 41.32 -3.92
CA GLU A 121 -42.70 39.97 -3.35
C GLU A 121 -41.46 39.13 -3.73
N GLY A 122 -40.76 38.60 -2.72
CA GLY A 122 -39.55 37.79 -2.90
C GLY A 122 -38.22 38.55 -2.77
N SER A 123 -38.22 39.89 -2.65
CA SER A 123 -37.01 40.61 -2.23
C SER A 123 -36.86 40.54 -0.72
N ALA A 124 -36.12 39.54 -0.23
CA ALA A 124 -35.71 39.47 1.16
C ALA A 124 -34.67 40.56 1.45
N ASP A 125 -35.13 41.77 1.78
CA ASP A 125 -34.24 42.79 2.33
C ASP A 125 -34.09 42.56 3.84
N ASP A 126 -33.25 41.58 4.18
CA ASP A 126 -32.92 41.24 5.57
C ASP A 126 -32.36 42.45 6.35
N GLY A 127 -31.72 43.39 5.64
CA GLY A 127 -31.28 44.66 6.19
C GLY A 127 -32.47 45.50 6.66
N LEU A 128 -33.48 45.66 5.80
CA LEU A 128 -34.71 46.39 6.11
C LEU A 128 -35.51 45.71 7.25
N ALA A 129 -35.61 44.39 7.24
CA ALA A 129 -36.28 43.61 8.28
C ALA A 129 -35.58 43.77 9.64
N THR A 130 -34.25 43.77 9.66
CA THR A 130 -33.45 43.98 10.87
C THR A 130 -33.59 45.41 11.39
N ALA A 131 -33.54 46.41 10.49
CA ALA A 131 -33.74 47.81 10.84
C ALA A 131 -35.13 48.06 11.44
N PHE A 132 -36.17 47.48 10.84
CA PHE A 132 -37.54 47.55 11.36
C PHE A 132 -37.64 46.95 12.76
N ARG A 133 -37.11 45.73 12.99
CA ARG A 133 -37.12 45.10 14.33
C ARG A 133 -36.46 45.99 15.39
N SER A 134 -35.34 46.63 15.04
CA SER A 134 -34.65 47.55 15.94
C SER A 134 -35.46 48.81 16.21
N ALA A 135 -36.05 49.40 15.16
CA ALA A 135 -36.89 50.58 15.28
C ALA A 135 -38.15 50.29 16.10
N ALA A 136 -38.78 49.13 15.91
CA ALA A 136 -39.96 48.71 16.64
C ALA A 136 -39.70 48.54 18.14
N LYS A 137 -38.56 47.95 18.52
CA LYS A 137 -38.12 47.88 19.93
C LYS A 137 -37.87 49.28 20.52
N SER A 138 -37.27 50.17 19.74
CA SER A 138 -37.03 51.56 20.15
C SER A 138 -38.33 52.34 20.34
N ALA A 139 -39.29 52.18 19.43
CA ALA A 139 -40.61 52.78 19.51
C ALA A 139 -41.37 52.31 20.75
N GLN A 140 -41.38 51.00 21.03
CA GLN A 140 -42.00 50.46 22.23
C GLN A 140 -41.38 51.04 23.51
N ALA A 141 -40.04 51.09 23.60
CA ALA A 141 -39.36 51.65 24.75
C ALA A 141 -39.66 53.14 24.96
N ALA A 142 -39.79 53.91 23.86
CA ALA A 142 -40.14 55.32 23.91
C ALA A 142 -41.59 55.54 24.36
N MET A 143 -42.53 54.73 23.87
CA MET A 143 -43.93 54.76 24.31
C MET A 143 -44.07 54.41 25.81
N ASP A 144 -43.39 53.36 26.27
CA ASP A 144 -43.39 52.97 27.69
C ASP A 144 -42.82 54.09 28.58
N ALA A 145 -41.76 54.76 28.11
CA ALA A 145 -41.16 55.90 28.81
C ALA A 145 -42.11 57.11 28.87
N ALA A 146 -42.80 57.42 27.76
CA ALA A 146 -43.79 58.49 27.68
C ALA A 146 -44.98 58.23 28.63
N GLN A 147 -45.57 57.03 28.59
CA GLN A 147 -46.66 56.64 29.50
C GLN A 147 -46.25 56.75 30.96
N LYS A 148 -45.04 56.28 31.30
CA LYS A 148 -44.49 56.40 32.66
C LYS A 148 -44.36 57.87 33.08
N MET A 149 -43.82 58.72 32.20
CA MET A 149 -43.64 60.15 32.47
C MET A 149 -44.99 60.86 32.65
N ILE A 150 -45.95 60.65 31.75
CA ILE A 150 -47.31 61.21 31.85
C ILE A 150 -47.97 60.81 33.17
N LYS A 151 -47.87 59.53 33.56
CA LYS A 151 -48.42 59.03 34.84
C LYS A 151 -47.75 59.68 36.06
N GLU A 152 -46.43 59.82 36.03
CA GLU A 152 -45.67 60.46 37.11
C GLU A 152 -46.04 61.94 37.25
N LYS A 153 -46.01 62.69 36.13
CA LYS A 153 -46.23 64.14 36.10
C LYS A 153 -47.69 64.52 36.39
N SER A 154 -48.66 63.77 35.87
CA SER A 154 -50.08 63.93 36.24
C SER A 154 -50.33 63.65 37.73
N GLY A 155 -49.58 62.75 38.34
CA GLY A 155 -49.59 62.51 39.79
C GLY A 155 -49.18 63.74 40.59
N LEU A 156 -48.14 64.45 40.14
CA LEU A 156 -47.67 65.70 40.75
C LEU A 156 -48.67 66.84 40.57
N ALA A 157 -49.29 66.95 39.39
CA ALA A 157 -50.26 68.01 39.09
C ALA A 157 -51.52 67.98 39.97
N LYS A 158 -51.86 66.81 40.55
CA LYS A 158 -52.99 66.67 41.50
C LYS A 158 -52.82 67.48 42.78
N ALA A 159 -51.59 67.86 43.14
CA ALA A 159 -51.31 68.64 44.34
C ALA A 159 -51.57 70.15 44.16
N PHE A 160 -51.83 70.63 42.94
CA PHE A 160 -52.15 72.02 42.67
C PHE A 160 -53.59 72.38 43.03
N SER A 161 -53.90 73.68 43.07
CA SER A 161 -55.25 74.20 43.23
C SER A 161 -56.21 73.64 42.17
N GLU A 162 -57.48 73.50 42.53
CA GLU A 162 -58.49 72.79 41.72
C GLU A 162 -58.54 73.26 40.26
N LYS A 163 -58.46 74.58 40.03
CA LYS A 163 -58.49 75.15 38.68
C LYS A 163 -57.26 74.75 37.85
N VAL A 164 -56.05 74.86 38.42
CA VAL A 164 -54.79 74.54 37.74
C VAL A 164 -54.68 73.04 37.52
N SER A 165 -54.99 72.26 38.56
CA SER A 165 -55.00 70.79 38.52
C SER A 165 -55.96 70.26 37.45
N LYS A 166 -57.18 70.79 37.36
CA LYS A 166 -58.17 70.36 36.35
C LYS A 166 -57.68 70.59 34.92
N ASN A 167 -57.08 71.75 34.65
CA ASN A 167 -56.56 72.07 33.33
C ASN A 167 -55.36 71.17 32.96
N ALA A 168 -54.40 71.04 33.87
CA ALA A 168 -53.21 70.20 33.63
C ALA A 168 -53.57 68.72 33.45
N LEU A 169 -54.51 68.20 34.24
CA LEU A 169 -54.97 66.81 34.11
C LEU A 169 -55.73 66.55 32.81
N ALA A 170 -56.42 67.53 32.25
CA ALA A 170 -57.05 67.41 30.93
C ALA A 170 -55.99 67.28 29.84
N GLU A 171 -54.95 68.13 29.84
CA GLU A 171 -53.85 68.03 28.88
C GLU A 171 -53.05 66.74 29.03
N PHE A 172 -52.78 66.25 30.25
CA PHE A 172 -52.16 64.93 30.44
C PHE A 172 -53.03 63.78 29.93
N ALA A 173 -54.36 63.90 30.00
CA ALA A 173 -55.27 62.90 29.46
C ALA A 173 -55.21 62.87 27.93
N GLU A 174 -55.18 64.04 27.28
CA GLU A 174 -54.97 64.15 25.83
C GLU A 174 -53.63 63.54 25.40
N MET A 175 -52.54 63.80 26.12
CA MET A 175 -51.24 63.17 25.86
C MET A 175 -51.28 61.64 26.06
N GLN A 176 -52.01 61.16 27.08
CA GLN A 176 -52.18 59.73 27.33
C GLN A 176 -52.93 59.06 26.17
N GLU A 177 -54.04 59.63 25.72
CA GLU A 177 -54.80 59.15 24.56
C GLU A 177 -53.94 59.15 23.29
N PHE A 178 -53.12 60.20 23.09
CA PHE A 178 -52.19 60.28 21.96
C PHE A 178 -51.16 59.15 21.97
N VAL A 179 -50.50 58.89 23.11
CA VAL A 179 -49.52 57.79 23.21
C VAL A 179 -50.19 56.41 23.10
N GLU A 180 -51.44 56.27 23.55
CA GLU A 180 -52.22 55.04 23.35
C GLU A 180 -52.59 54.82 21.87
N LEU A 181 -52.92 55.88 21.13
CA LEU A 181 -53.14 55.83 19.69
C LEU A 181 -51.87 55.42 18.94
N LEU A 182 -50.72 56.03 19.26
CA LEU A 182 -49.42 55.61 18.73
C LEU A 182 -49.14 54.14 19.02
N GLY A 183 -49.51 53.67 20.21
CA GLY A 183 -49.41 52.25 20.58
C GLY A 183 -50.27 51.33 19.73
N GLN A 184 -51.49 51.75 19.38
CA GLN A 184 -52.38 51.00 18.47
C GLN A 184 -51.84 50.98 17.04
N GLU A 185 -51.46 52.14 16.50
CA GLU A 185 -50.86 52.26 15.16
C GLU A 185 -49.61 51.39 15.03
N MET A 186 -48.74 51.45 16.04
CA MET A 186 -47.54 50.63 16.09
C MET A 186 -47.87 49.14 16.17
N ALA A 187 -48.89 48.73 16.94
CA ALA A 187 -49.28 47.33 17.04
C ALA A 187 -49.79 46.77 15.71
N ASP A 188 -50.62 47.54 15.00
CA ASP A 188 -51.15 47.15 13.69
C ASP A 188 -50.03 47.05 12.64
N ILE A 189 -49.15 48.06 12.58
CA ILE A 189 -48.07 48.04 11.59
C ILE A 189 -47.00 46.97 11.90
N GLN A 190 -46.76 46.69 13.19
CA GLN A 190 -45.93 45.56 13.61
C GLN A 190 -46.52 44.25 13.13
N LYS A 191 -47.82 44.04 13.32
CA LYS A 191 -48.48 42.81 12.92
C LYS A 191 -48.29 42.56 11.42
N ASP A 192 -48.58 43.56 10.59
CA ASP A 192 -48.48 43.42 9.13
C ASP A 192 -47.02 43.23 8.67
N ALA A 193 -46.08 44.00 9.23
CA ALA A 193 -44.66 43.87 8.91
C ALA A 193 -44.10 42.50 9.36
N PHE A 194 -44.46 42.02 10.55
CA PHE A 194 -44.03 40.72 11.04
C PHE A 194 -44.66 39.56 10.26
N ASP A 195 -45.95 39.65 9.92
CA ASP A 195 -46.61 38.63 9.09
C ASP A 195 -45.93 38.52 7.72
N ARG A 196 -45.49 39.65 7.15
CA ARG A 196 -44.69 39.65 5.92
C ARG A 196 -43.29 39.07 6.11
N ILE A 197 -42.54 39.51 7.11
CA ILE A 197 -41.18 39.02 7.41
C ILE A 197 -41.21 37.50 7.63
N PHE A 198 -42.10 37.02 8.50
CA PHE A 198 -42.19 35.60 8.83
C PHE A 198 -42.82 34.78 7.71
N GLY A 199 -43.77 35.34 6.94
CA GLY A 199 -44.34 34.69 5.77
C GLY A 199 -43.31 34.46 4.66
N SER A 200 -42.44 35.45 4.40
CA SER A 200 -41.34 35.31 3.44
C SER A 200 -40.31 34.28 3.93
N ALA A 201 -39.87 34.39 5.18
CA ALA A 201 -38.94 33.44 5.79
C ALA A 201 -39.50 32.01 5.77
N LYS A 202 -40.79 31.81 6.02
CA LYS A 202 -41.45 30.50 5.94
C LYS A 202 -41.38 29.93 4.52
N LYS A 203 -41.69 30.72 3.49
CA LYS A 203 -41.62 30.26 2.09
C LYS A 203 -40.21 29.82 1.71
N ASP A 204 -39.21 30.64 2.04
CA ASP A 204 -37.79 30.32 1.79
C ASP A 204 -37.35 29.05 2.54
N LEU A 205 -37.58 29.00 3.85
CA LEU A 205 -37.23 27.83 4.67
C LEU A 205 -37.95 26.56 4.21
N THR A 206 -39.19 26.65 3.74
CA THR A 206 -39.93 25.49 3.20
C THR A 206 -39.29 24.98 1.91
N ALA A 207 -38.93 25.88 1.00
CA ALA A 207 -38.25 25.54 -0.25
C ALA A 207 -36.88 24.90 0.02
N ARG A 208 -36.08 25.50 0.93
CA ARG A 208 -34.77 24.96 1.33
C ARG A 208 -34.89 23.63 2.07
N THR A 209 -35.92 23.45 2.91
CA THR A 209 -36.21 22.16 3.56
C THR A 209 -36.46 21.08 2.51
N THR A 210 -37.28 21.34 1.50
CA THR A 210 -37.53 20.38 0.40
C THR A 210 -36.25 20.08 -0.39
N ALA A 211 -35.41 21.10 -0.64
CA ALA A 211 -34.13 20.92 -1.31
C ALA A 211 -33.19 20.02 -0.49
N VAL A 212 -33.06 20.23 0.83
CA VAL A 212 -32.19 19.40 1.67
C VAL A 212 -32.71 17.97 1.81
N GLU A 213 -34.03 17.78 1.91
CA GLU A 213 -34.65 16.45 1.92
C GLU A 213 -34.34 15.68 0.64
N SER A 214 -34.31 16.35 -0.52
CA SER A 214 -33.92 15.74 -1.78
C SER A 214 -32.45 15.28 -1.80
N LYS A 215 -31.53 16.09 -1.24
CA LYS A 215 -30.10 15.72 -1.11
C LYS A 215 -29.91 14.51 -0.19
N VAL A 216 -30.63 14.47 0.93
CA VAL A 216 -30.62 13.30 1.83
C VAL A 216 -31.19 12.07 1.12
N LYS A 217 -32.23 12.22 0.30
CA LYS A 217 -32.79 11.11 -0.49
C LYS A 217 -31.79 10.55 -1.50
N VAL A 218 -30.99 11.40 -2.15
CA VAL A 218 -29.89 10.95 -3.02
C VAL A 218 -28.87 10.11 -2.22
N ALA A 219 -28.48 10.56 -1.03
CA ALA A 219 -27.58 9.79 -0.17
C ALA A 219 -28.18 8.43 0.24
N VAL A 220 -29.49 8.37 0.53
CA VAL A 220 -30.21 7.10 0.81
C VAL A 220 -30.14 6.16 -0.40
N GLN A 221 -30.46 6.66 -1.60
CA GLN A 221 -30.45 5.85 -2.83
C GLN A 221 -29.06 5.28 -3.13
N ILE A 222 -28.01 6.05 -2.90
CA ILE A 222 -26.62 5.57 -3.06
C ILE A 222 -26.30 4.45 -2.07
N CYS A 223 -26.70 4.58 -0.80
CA CYS A 223 -26.54 3.50 0.18
C CYS A 223 -27.30 2.23 -0.23
N GLU A 224 -28.53 2.37 -0.74
CA GLU A 224 -29.34 1.25 -1.23
C GLU A 224 -28.70 0.59 -2.46
N GLU A 225 -28.21 1.37 -3.42
CA GLU A 225 -27.53 0.87 -4.62
C GLU A 225 -26.26 0.08 -4.24
N ILE A 226 -25.43 0.63 -3.37
CA ILE A 226 -24.23 -0.07 -2.86
C ILE A 226 -24.64 -1.35 -2.12
N GLY A 227 -25.68 -1.28 -1.28
CA GLY A 227 -26.19 -2.40 -0.51
C GLY A 227 -26.69 -3.55 -1.37
N GLU A 228 -27.39 -3.29 -2.47
CA GLU A 228 -27.86 -4.33 -3.39
C GLU A 228 -26.72 -4.89 -4.25
N ARG A 229 -25.92 -4.04 -4.87
CA ARG A 229 -24.85 -4.46 -5.79
C ARG A 229 -23.67 -5.15 -5.08
N SER A 230 -23.46 -4.89 -3.79
CA SER A 230 -22.45 -5.60 -2.99
C SER A 230 -22.80 -7.08 -2.72
N LYS A 231 -24.07 -7.47 -2.88
CA LYS A 231 -24.51 -8.86 -2.72
C LYS A 231 -24.10 -9.76 -3.89
N THR A 232 -24.04 -9.22 -5.11
CA THR A 232 -23.79 -9.99 -6.33
C THR A 232 -22.31 -10.11 -6.72
N ASP A 233 -21.39 -9.45 -5.99
CA ASP A 233 -19.97 -9.36 -6.35
C ASP A 233 -19.69 -8.75 -7.74
N GLU A 234 -20.68 -8.08 -8.34
CA GLU A 234 -20.62 -7.46 -9.67
C GLU A 234 -20.10 -6.00 -9.63
N MET A 235 -19.87 -5.45 -8.44
CA MET A 235 -19.38 -4.08 -8.32
C MET A 235 -17.85 -4.03 -8.36
N GLU A 236 -17.31 -3.27 -9.31
CA GLU A 236 -15.88 -3.02 -9.41
C GLU A 236 -15.43 -1.93 -8.40
N PRO A 237 -14.18 -1.96 -7.90
CA PRO A 237 -13.70 -1.04 -6.87
C PRO A 237 -13.80 0.44 -7.25
N ARG A 238 -13.58 0.76 -8.53
CA ARG A 238 -13.69 2.14 -9.03
C ARG A 238 -15.13 2.65 -8.96
N GLU A 239 -16.09 1.80 -9.32
CA GLU A 239 -17.51 2.14 -9.28
C GLU A 239 -17.98 2.38 -7.85
N LEU A 240 -17.54 1.55 -6.90
CA LEU A 240 -17.82 1.81 -5.48
C LEU A 240 -17.24 3.16 -5.05
N GLN A 241 -15.99 3.43 -5.41
CA GLN A 241 -15.31 4.66 -5.00
C GLN A 241 -16.04 5.90 -5.53
N GLU A 242 -16.55 5.85 -6.75
CA GLU A 242 -17.37 6.92 -7.35
C GLU A 242 -18.72 7.07 -6.64
N LEU A 243 -19.41 5.97 -6.33
CA LEU A 243 -20.68 5.99 -5.58
C LEU A 243 -20.48 6.55 -4.17
N VAL A 244 -19.46 6.08 -3.45
CA VAL A 244 -19.11 6.56 -2.10
C VAL A 244 -18.71 8.04 -2.12
N ALA A 245 -17.93 8.48 -3.11
CA ALA A 245 -17.59 9.90 -3.26
C ALA A 245 -18.85 10.76 -3.50
N THR A 246 -19.75 10.29 -4.36
CA THR A 246 -21.03 10.96 -4.63
C THR A 246 -21.91 11.01 -3.39
N GLY A 247 -22.00 9.92 -2.64
CA GLY A 247 -22.76 9.83 -1.39
C GLY A 247 -22.20 10.75 -0.32
N ASN A 248 -20.88 10.77 -0.13
CA ASN A 248 -20.21 11.65 0.82
C ASN A 248 -20.40 13.13 0.47
N LYS A 249 -20.35 13.48 -0.82
CA LYS A 249 -20.62 14.84 -1.29
C LYS A 249 -22.06 15.25 -0.96
N ALA A 250 -23.05 14.43 -1.31
CA ALA A 250 -24.46 14.69 -1.02
C ALA A 250 -24.73 14.85 0.49
N GLN A 251 -24.13 13.98 1.31
CA GLN A 251 -24.25 14.05 2.77
C GLN A 251 -23.63 15.31 3.37
N LYS A 252 -22.46 15.74 2.85
CA LYS A 252 -21.79 16.96 3.31
C LYS A 252 -22.61 18.20 2.95
N GLU A 253 -23.03 18.32 1.69
CA GLU A 253 -23.87 19.43 1.23
C GLU A 253 -25.19 19.51 2.01
N ALA A 254 -25.80 18.35 2.32
CA ALA A 254 -27.00 18.30 3.16
C ALA A 254 -26.70 18.72 4.61
N ALA A 255 -25.57 18.30 5.19
CA ALA A 255 -25.20 18.63 6.57
C ALA A 255 -24.91 20.13 6.76
N ASP A 256 -24.16 20.73 5.84
CA ASP A 256 -23.84 22.16 5.87
C ASP A 256 -25.13 23.00 5.77
N GLU A 257 -26.04 22.63 4.86
CA GLU A 257 -27.33 23.33 4.69
C GLU A 257 -28.30 23.10 5.86
N LEU A 258 -28.37 21.89 6.42
CA LEU A 258 -29.16 21.60 7.63
C LEU A 258 -28.68 22.42 8.82
N THR A 259 -27.36 22.54 9.02
CA THR A 259 -26.77 23.28 10.14
C THR A 259 -27.15 24.77 10.06
N ASP A 260 -27.01 25.36 8.87
CA ASP A 260 -27.41 26.75 8.60
C ASP A 260 -28.91 26.95 8.81
N MET A 261 -29.76 26.10 8.22
CA MET A 261 -31.21 26.22 8.36
C MET A 261 -31.67 26.07 9.81
N ILE A 262 -31.15 25.09 10.56
CA ILE A 262 -31.50 24.90 11.98
C ILE A 262 -31.10 26.11 12.82
N ALA A 263 -29.92 26.71 12.55
CA ALA A 263 -29.48 27.92 13.24
C ALA A 263 -30.40 29.12 12.94
N ASN A 264 -30.72 29.34 11.65
CA ASN A 264 -31.61 30.41 11.20
C ASN A 264 -33.02 30.26 11.80
N LEU A 265 -33.56 29.05 11.81
CA LEU A 265 -34.90 28.77 12.34
C LEU A 265 -34.97 28.98 13.86
N LYS A 266 -33.93 28.58 14.61
CA LYS A 266 -33.82 28.89 16.05
C LYS A 266 -33.77 30.38 16.31
N SER A 267 -33.06 31.16 15.49
CA SER A 267 -33.03 32.61 15.59
C SER A 267 -34.41 33.22 15.38
N HIS A 268 -35.13 32.82 14.31
CA HIS A 268 -36.50 33.30 14.06
C HIS A 268 -37.47 32.94 15.20
N LEU A 269 -37.38 31.73 15.75
CA LEU A 269 -38.20 31.31 16.88
C LEU A 269 -37.92 32.12 18.16
N GLY A 270 -36.69 32.59 18.35
CA GLY A 270 -36.30 33.45 19.46
C GLY A 270 -36.85 34.89 19.32
N ASP A 271 -36.97 35.38 18.09
CA ASP A 271 -37.52 36.71 17.79
C ASP A 271 -39.06 36.76 17.85
N MET A 272 -39.74 35.61 17.76
CA MET A 272 -41.20 35.52 17.80
C MET A 272 -41.77 35.53 19.22
N ALA A 273 -42.75 36.39 19.47
CA ALA A 273 -43.59 36.35 20.67
C ALA A 273 -44.29 34.99 20.83
N ASP A 274 -44.58 34.56 22.06
CA ASP A 274 -45.23 33.26 22.31
C ASP A 274 -46.63 33.13 21.70
N SER A 275 -47.32 34.25 21.50
CA SER A 275 -48.64 34.34 20.87
C SER A 275 -48.61 34.43 19.34
N ALA A 276 -47.42 34.47 18.70
CA ALA A 276 -47.33 34.69 17.26
C ALA A 276 -47.96 33.53 16.46
N PRO A 277 -48.86 33.79 15.50
CA PRO A 277 -49.64 32.76 14.80
C PRO A 277 -48.77 31.80 13.98
N ASN A 278 -47.62 32.26 13.48
CA ASN A 278 -46.69 31.46 12.66
C ASN A 278 -45.72 30.60 13.51
N LYS A 279 -45.60 30.85 14.82
CA LYS A 279 -44.65 30.15 15.70
C LYS A 279 -44.80 28.61 15.73
N PRO A 280 -46.02 28.03 15.71
CA PRO A 280 -46.20 26.58 15.66
C PRO A 280 -45.61 25.94 14.39
N GLU A 281 -45.78 26.58 13.24
CA GLU A 281 -45.30 26.06 11.95
C GLU A 281 -43.76 26.10 11.87
N PHE A 282 -43.13 27.16 12.41
CA PHE A 282 -41.67 27.21 12.53
C PHE A 282 -41.15 26.10 13.47
N LYS A 283 -41.85 25.78 14.57
CA LYS A 283 -41.48 24.63 15.43
C LYS A 283 -41.61 23.29 14.71
N GLU A 284 -42.61 23.15 13.84
CA GLU A 284 -42.80 21.96 13.01
C GLU A 284 -41.67 21.81 11.98
N LEU A 285 -41.31 22.88 11.27
CA LEU A 285 -40.15 22.92 10.37
C LEU A 285 -38.84 22.57 11.09
N LEU A 286 -38.59 23.14 12.28
CA LEU A 286 -37.43 22.79 13.10
C LEU A 286 -37.39 21.30 13.42
N THR A 287 -38.53 20.74 13.79
CA THR A 287 -38.66 19.30 14.10
C THR A 287 -38.35 18.46 12.87
N SER A 288 -38.89 18.82 11.70
CA SER A 288 -38.59 18.13 10.44
C SER A 288 -37.10 18.18 10.07
N LEU A 289 -36.47 19.36 10.19
CA LEU A 289 -35.04 19.52 9.91
C LEU A 289 -34.16 18.70 10.84
N VAL A 290 -34.45 18.68 12.15
CA VAL A 290 -33.73 17.84 13.12
C VAL A 290 -33.91 16.34 12.83
N GLN A 291 -35.11 15.92 12.41
CA GLN A 291 -35.32 14.53 11.96
C GLN A 291 -34.50 14.21 10.69
N THR A 292 -34.43 15.14 9.75
CA THR A 292 -33.66 15.01 8.51
C THR A 292 -32.15 15.00 8.76
N GLU A 293 -31.67 15.80 9.71
CA GLU A 293 -30.29 15.73 10.23
C GLU A 293 -29.98 14.36 10.83
N GLY A 294 -30.90 13.83 11.65
CA GLY A 294 -30.78 12.47 12.18
C GLY A 294 -30.74 11.39 11.10
N LYS A 295 -31.52 11.54 10.02
CA LYS A 295 -31.48 10.64 8.86
C LYS A 295 -30.15 10.76 8.11
N ASN A 296 -29.67 11.97 7.83
CA ASN A 296 -28.39 12.21 7.15
C ASN A 296 -27.22 11.61 7.94
N ALA A 297 -27.21 11.79 9.27
CA ALA A 297 -26.20 11.19 10.15
C ALA A 297 -26.23 9.66 10.15
N LYS A 298 -27.43 9.05 10.09
CA LYS A 298 -27.57 7.59 9.92
C LYS A 298 -27.01 7.13 8.57
N GLN A 299 -27.35 7.82 7.49
CA GLN A 299 -26.84 7.48 6.16
C GLN A 299 -25.33 7.60 6.05
N LYS A 300 -24.73 8.60 6.71
CA LYS A 300 -23.27 8.72 6.81
C LYS A 300 -22.62 7.52 7.48
N ARG A 301 -23.24 6.98 8.52
CA ARG A 301 -22.77 5.73 9.16
C ARG A 301 -22.94 4.55 8.22
N SER A 302 -24.11 4.40 7.59
CA SER A 302 -24.39 3.30 6.65
C SER A 302 -23.43 3.29 5.46
N LEU A 303 -23.13 4.45 4.87
CA LEU A 303 -22.21 4.54 3.73
C LEU A 303 -20.79 4.09 4.12
N ASN A 304 -20.29 4.55 5.27
CA ASN A 304 -19.00 4.13 5.81
C ASN A 304 -19.00 2.62 6.16
N GLU A 305 -20.10 2.09 6.71
CA GLU A 305 -20.22 0.66 6.99
C GLU A 305 -20.17 -0.18 5.71
N LEU A 306 -20.86 0.24 4.65
CA LEU A 306 -20.87 -0.43 3.35
C LEU A 306 -19.51 -0.37 2.65
N GLU A 307 -18.84 0.79 2.69
CA GLU A 307 -17.48 0.95 2.16
C GLU A 307 -16.50 0.00 2.86
N GLN A 308 -16.55 -0.04 4.20
CA GLN A 308 -15.74 -0.96 5.00
C GLN A 308 -16.04 -2.43 4.69
N GLN A 309 -17.32 -2.81 4.57
CA GLN A 309 -17.70 -4.18 4.22
C GLN A 309 -17.19 -4.60 2.85
N PHE A 310 -17.32 -3.73 1.84
CA PHE A 310 -16.82 -4.02 0.51
C PHE A 310 -15.30 -4.17 0.50
N VAL A 311 -14.57 -3.25 1.13
CA VAL A 311 -13.10 -3.28 1.16
C VAL A 311 -12.60 -4.54 1.88
N ALA A 312 -13.25 -4.93 2.98
CA ALA A 312 -12.98 -6.19 3.67
C ALA A 312 -13.16 -7.40 2.75
N LYS A 313 -14.32 -7.51 2.09
CA LYS A 313 -14.65 -8.62 1.17
C LYS A 313 -13.68 -8.68 -0.01
N HIS A 314 -13.42 -7.53 -0.62
CA HIS A 314 -12.53 -7.40 -1.76
C HIS A 314 -11.07 -7.75 -1.38
N ALA A 315 -10.57 -7.30 -0.22
CA ALA A 315 -9.23 -7.69 0.24
C ALA A 315 -9.09 -9.21 0.33
N LEU A 316 -10.08 -9.89 0.92
CA LEU A 316 -10.06 -11.35 1.03
C LEU A 316 -10.17 -12.06 -0.32
N LYS A 317 -10.99 -11.56 -1.25
CA LYS A 317 -11.15 -12.11 -2.61
C LYS A 317 -9.82 -12.17 -3.38
N PHE A 318 -8.95 -11.18 -3.20
CA PHE A 318 -7.65 -11.12 -3.89
C PHE A 318 -6.55 -11.91 -3.16
N VAL A 319 -6.53 -11.87 -1.83
CA VAL A 319 -5.43 -12.47 -1.06
C VAL A 319 -5.58 -13.99 -0.93
N THR A 320 -6.82 -14.48 -0.79
CA THR A 320 -7.10 -15.92 -0.63
C THR A 320 -6.47 -16.79 -1.73
N PRO A 321 -6.74 -16.56 -3.03
CA PRO A 321 -6.19 -17.41 -4.09
C PRO A 321 -4.67 -17.32 -4.19
N VAL A 322 -4.06 -16.19 -3.83
CA VAL A 322 -2.59 -16.03 -3.85
C VAL A 322 -1.92 -16.87 -2.77
N VAL A 323 -2.49 -16.89 -1.56
CA VAL A 323 -1.96 -17.72 -0.46
C VAL A 323 -2.20 -19.21 -0.71
N GLU A 324 -3.35 -19.59 -1.26
CA GLU A 324 -3.62 -20.97 -1.68
C GLU A 324 -2.68 -21.42 -2.81
N GLY A 325 -2.45 -20.55 -3.81
CA GLY A 325 -1.48 -20.81 -4.87
C GLY A 325 -0.05 -20.93 -4.35
N LEU A 326 0.32 -20.15 -3.33
CA LEU A 326 1.60 -20.27 -2.65
C LEU A 326 1.77 -21.63 -1.95
N GLU A 327 0.73 -22.10 -1.25
CA GLU A 327 0.74 -23.43 -0.61
C GLU A 327 0.82 -24.57 -1.62
N ALA A 328 0.07 -24.48 -2.72
CA ALA A 328 0.14 -25.45 -3.82
C ALA A 328 1.55 -25.52 -4.46
N LYS A 329 2.22 -24.37 -4.63
CA LYS A 329 3.62 -24.33 -5.11
C LYS A 329 4.59 -25.00 -4.12
N LEU A 330 4.39 -24.85 -2.82
CA LEU A 330 5.20 -25.55 -1.81
C LEU A 330 4.98 -27.06 -1.83
N GLU A 331 3.74 -27.50 -2.00
CA GLU A 331 3.40 -28.92 -2.14
C GLU A 331 4.06 -29.50 -3.40
N HIS A 332 3.99 -28.78 -4.53
CA HIS A 332 4.71 -29.14 -5.76
C HIS A 332 6.21 -29.25 -5.52
N LEU A 333 6.85 -28.25 -4.90
CA LEU A 333 8.26 -28.28 -4.54
C LEU A 333 8.61 -29.51 -3.67
N SER A 334 7.76 -29.84 -2.70
CA SER A 334 7.94 -31.02 -1.85
C SER A 334 7.90 -32.31 -2.67
N SER A 335 6.98 -32.40 -3.63
CA SER A 335 6.86 -33.55 -4.54
C SER A 335 8.06 -33.69 -5.49
N VAL A 336 8.49 -32.63 -6.19
CA VAL A 336 9.62 -32.71 -7.13
C VAL A 336 10.97 -32.88 -6.46
N SER A 337 11.12 -32.44 -5.20
CA SER A 337 12.37 -32.58 -4.44
C SER A 337 12.47 -33.88 -3.63
N ALA A 338 11.36 -34.60 -3.43
CA ALA A 338 11.31 -35.82 -2.64
C ALA A 338 12.38 -36.86 -3.08
N PRO A 339 12.55 -37.18 -4.38
CA PRO A 339 13.55 -38.17 -4.83
C PRO A 339 14.98 -37.86 -4.41
N LEU A 340 15.30 -36.58 -4.15
CA LEU A 340 16.64 -36.14 -3.73
C LEU A 340 16.78 -36.04 -2.21
N LEU A 341 15.67 -35.80 -1.49
CA LEU A 341 15.71 -35.34 -0.10
C LEU A 341 15.11 -36.33 0.91
N THR A 342 14.20 -37.23 0.52
CA THR A 342 13.55 -38.21 1.41
C THR A 342 14.26 -39.57 1.33
N GLU A 343 14.48 -40.23 2.48
CA GLU A 343 15.21 -41.51 2.50
C GLU A 343 14.50 -42.65 1.77
N SER A 344 13.16 -42.69 1.81
CA SER A 344 12.37 -43.69 1.09
C SER A 344 12.55 -43.59 -0.42
N ASP A 345 12.54 -42.37 -0.95
CA ASP A 345 12.53 -42.14 -2.39
C ASP A 345 13.95 -42.11 -2.95
N LYS A 346 14.94 -41.70 -2.14
CA LYS A 346 16.37 -41.77 -2.48
C LYS A 346 16.80 -43.16 -2.95
N LEU A 347 16.32 -44.24 -2.34
CA LEU A 347 16.72 -45.60 -2.73
C LEU A 347 16.21 -45.98 -4.12
N ALA A 348 14.92 -45.74 -4.40
CA ALA A 348 14.33 -46.01 -5.72
C ALA A 348 14.92 -45.07 -6.79
N PHE A 349 15.14 -43.81 -6.43
CA PHE A 349 15.76 -42.83 -7.32
C PHE A 349 17.22 -43.18 -7.63
N ASN A 350 18.00 -43.61 -6.64
CA ASN A 350 19.36 -44.09 -6.86
C ASN A 350 19.39 -45.27 -7.82
N ALA A 351 18.48 -46.24 -7.68
CA ALA A 351 18.38 -47.36 -8.62
C ALA A 351 18.10 -46.88 -10.07
N THR A 352 17.25 -45.85 -10.22
CA THR A 352 16.96 -45.20 -11.53
C THR A 352 18.16 -44.46 -12.11
N VAL A 353 18.95 -43.79 -11.26
CA VAL A 353 20.20 -43.14 -11.69
C VAL A 353 21.24 -44.19 -12.13
N LEU A 354 21.34 -45.29 -11.38
CA LEU A 354 22.25 -46.41 -11.72
C LEU A 354 21.81 -47.12 -13.01
N SER A 355 20.50 -47.28 -13.26
CA SER A 355 19.99 -47.87 -14.51
C SER A 355 20.28 -46.99 -15.71
N ALA A 356 20.06 -45.68 -15.61
CA ALA A 356 20.42 -44.74 -16.67
C ALA A 356 21.91 -44.83 -17.02
N ARG A 357 22.78 -44.90 -16.01
CA ARG A 357 24.22 -45.05 -16.21
C ARG A 357 24.60 -46.40 -16.82
N ALA A 358 23.98 -47.49 -16.42
CA ALA A 358 24.19 -48.80 -17.05
C ALA A 358 23.77 -48.77 -18.54
N MET A 359 22.70 -48.05 -18.86
CA MET A 359 22.25 -47.84 -20.23
C MET A 359 23.18 -46.94 -21.04
N ASP A 360 23.81 -45.94 -20.43
CA ASP A 360 24.86 -45.13 -21.07
C ASP A 360 26.08 -45.98 -21.46
N VAL A 361 26.48 -46.92 -20.60
CA VAL A 361 27.55 -47.89 -20.90
C VAL A 361 27.17 -48.76 -22.10
N LEU A 362 25.92 -49.26 -22.14
CA LEU A 362 25.41 -50.05 -23.25
C LEU A 362 25.32 -49.24 -24.56
N ARG A 363 24.86 -47.98 -24.51
CA ARG A 363 24.88 -47.06 -25.65
C ARG A 363 26.29 -46.83 -26.18
N SER A 364 27.24 -46.61 -25.27
CA SER A 364 28.66 -46.41 -25.62
C SER A 364 29.24 -47.67 -26.29
N HIS A 365 28.92 -48.86 -25.77
CA HIS A 365 29.30 -50.12 -26.39
C HIS A 365 28.69 -50.28 -27.78
N ALA A 366 27.39 -49.98 -27.93
CA ALA A 366 26.70 -50.02 -29.22
C ALA A 366 27.36 -49.12 -30.26
N ALA A 367 27.73 -47.89 -29.88
CA ALA A 367 28.41 -46.96 -30.77
C ALA A 367 29.80 -47.47 -31.20
N VAL A 368 30.62 -47.93 -30.25
CA VAL A 368 31.98 -48.45 -30.56
C VAL A 368 31.93 -49.72 -31.41
N ALA A 369 30.97 -50.61 -31.14
CA ALA A 369 30.79 -51.86 -31.86
C ALA A 369 29.89 -51.75 -33.10
N SER A 370 29.39 -50.54 -33.43
CA SER A 370 28.47 -50.27 -34.55
C SER A 370 27.21 -51.17 -34.54
N LEU A 371 26.58 -51.31 -33.37
CA LEU A 371 25.38 -52.11 -33.15
C LEU A 371 24.13 -51.23 -33.09
N THR A 372 23.04 -51.75 -33.62
CA THR A 372 21.70 -51.22 -33.40
C THR A 372 21.22 -51.51 -31.96
N LYS A 373 20.26 -50.72 -31.47
CA LYS A 373 19.65 -50.93 -30.14
C LYS A 373 19.07 -52.36 -29.98
N GLN A 374 18.52 -52.92 -31.07
CA GLN A 374 17.98 -54.28 -31.10
C GLN A 374 19.10 -55.33 -30.96
N GLU A 375 20.21 -55.17 -31.67
CA GLU A 375 21.34 -56.09 -31.56
C GLU A 375 21.99 -56.05 -30.17
N VAL A 376 21.97 -54.90 -29.49
CA VAL A 376 22.39 -54.80 -28.08
C VAL A 376 21.47 -55.64 -27.20
N PHE A 377 20.15 -55.51 -27.35
CA PHE A 377 19.18 -56.33 -26.60
C PHE A 377 19.41 -57.83 -26.86
N ASP A 378 19.59 -58.24 -28.12
CA ASP A 378 19.82 -59.64 -28.50
C ASP A 378 21.10 -60.22 -27.91
N ARG A 379 22.15 -59.40 -27.77
CA ARG A 379 23.40 -59.82 -27.10
C ARG A 379 23.24 -59.95 -25.59
N VAL A 380 22.53 -59.02 -24.96
CA VAL A 380 22.34 -59.02 -23.51
C VAL A 380 21.44 -60.17 -23.07
N ARG A 381 20.39 -60.51 -23.83
CA ARG A 381 19.50 -61.63 -23.49
C ARG A 381 20.12 -63.01 -23.73
N ASN A 382 21.25 -63.09 -24.45
CA ASN A 382 22.00 -64.33 -24.65
C ASN A 382 21.13 -65.52 -25.11
N GLY A 383 20.21 -65.27 -26.05
CA GLY A 383 19.28 -66.27 -26.59
C GLY A 383 17.99 -66.51 -25.78
N GLN A 384 17.83 -65.89 -24.61
CA GLN A 384 16.58 -65.89 -23.84
C GLN A 384 15.53 -64.96 -24.48
N GLU A 385 14.24 -65.14 -24.15
CA GLU A 385 13.15 -64.30 -24.68
C GLU A 385 13.19 -62.86 -24.13
N PHE A 386 13.71 -62.70 -22.91
CA PHE A 386 13.82 -61.44 -22.18
C PHE A 386 15.20 -61.30 -21.56
N VAL A 387 15.56 -60.09 -21.12
CA VAL A 387 16.77 -59.85 -20.35
C VAL A 387 16.49 -60.15 -18.88
N SER A 388 17.24 -61.09 -18.29
CA SER A 388 17.19 -61.43 -16.87
C SER A 388 18.37 -60.82 -16.10
N GLU A 389 18.26 -60.69 -14.78
CA GLU A 389 19.34 -60.14 -13.93
C GLU A 389 20.65 -60.92 -14.11
N SER A 390 20.54 -62.25 -14.23
CA SER A 390 21.67 -63.16 -14.38
C SER A 390 22.41 -63.01 -15.70
N GLU A 391 21.78 -62.49 -16.75
CA GLU A 391 22.46 -62.18 -18.01
C GLU A 391 22.94 -60.72 -18.04
N PHE A 392 22.11 -59.78 -17.55
CA PHE A 392 22.40 -58.34 -17.60
C PHE A 392 23.67 -57.96 -16.81
N VAL A 393 23.74 -58.36 -15.55
CA VAL A 393 24.82 -57.96 -14.63
C VAL A 393 26.20 -58.41 -15.13
N PRO A 394 26.44 -59.70 -15.44
CA PRO A 394 27.76 -60.12 -15.92
C PRO A 394 28.10 -59.53 -17.30
N PHE A 395 27.11 -59.32 -18.17
CA PHE A 395 27.33 -58.68 -19.47
C PHE A 395 27.88 -57.26 -19.29
N VAL A 396 27.22 -56.42 -18.50
CA VAL A 396 27.65 -55.03 -18.28
C VAL A 396 29.00 -54.95 -17.56
N LEU A 397 29.26 -55.85 -16.58
CA LEU A 397 30.56 -55.92 -15.89
C LEU A 397 31.73 -56.26 -16.81
N ALA A 398 31.49 -57.03 -17.88
CA ALA A 398 32.53 -57.43 -18.83
C ALA A 398 32.91 -56.31 -19.81
N LEU A 399 32.12 -55.24 -19.92
CA LEU A 399 32.36 -54.18 -20.91
C LEU A 399 33.52 -53.27 -20.50
N PRO A 400 34.50 -53.03 -21.40
CA PRO A 400 35.57 -52.06 -21.14
C PRO A 400 35.02 -50.64 -20.95
N GLN A 401 33.91 -50.31 -21.63
CA GLN A 401 33.23 -49.02 -21.50
C GLN A 401 32.75 -48.72 -20.07
N LEU A 402 32.54 -49.75 -19.23
CA LEU A 402 32.19 -49.54 -17.82
C LEU A 402 33.34 -48.92 -17.03
N LYS A 403 34.59 -49.29 -17.35
CA LYS A 403 35.80 -48.77 -16.68
C LYS A 403 36.17 -47.37 -17.14
N GLU A 404 35.86 -47.08 -18.39
CA GLU A 404 36.14 -45.81 -19.06
C GLU A 404 35.04 -44.76 -18.79
N HIS A 405 33.90 -45.15 -18.21
CA HIS A 405 32.76 -44.26 -18.02
C HIS A 405 33.10 -43.05 -17.12
N PRO A 406 32.70 -41.81 -17.48
CA PRO A 406 33.05 -40.58 -16.76
C PRO A 406 32.62 -40.58 -15.28
N ASP A 407 31.49 -41.21 -14.95
CA ASP A 407 30.99 -41.32 -13.57
C ASP A 407 31.56 -42.52 -12.76
N GLY A 408 32.52 -43.27 -13.33
CA GLY A 408 33.25 -44.36 -12.64
C GLY A 408 32.84 -45.76 -13.04
N GLU A 409 33.31 -46.77 -12.30
CA GLU A 409 32.86 -48.16 -12.42
C GLU A 409 31.58 -48.40 -11.59
N LEU A 410 30.67 -49.25 -12.08
CA LEU A 410 29.54 -49.74 -11.29
C LEU A 410 29.90 -51.09 -10.66
N THR A 411 29.56 -51.27 -9.39
CA THR A 411 29.72 -52.56 -8.71
C THR A 411 28.61 -53.53 -9.11
N GLU A 412 28.83 -54.83 -8.87
CA GLU A 412 27.81 -55.86 -9.10
C GLU A 412 26.50 -55.53 -8.34
N ALA A 413 26.59 -55.14 -7.07
CA ALA A 413 25.43 -54.75 -6.28
C ALA A 413 24.69 -53.52 -6.86
N GLN A 414 25.42 -52.56 -7.42
CA GLN A 414 24.83 -51.39 -8.09
C GLN A 414 24.15 -51.79 -9.41
N LEU A 415 24.70 -52.73 -10.17
CA LEU A 415 24.08 -53.23 -11.40
C LEU A 415 22.84 -54.07 -11.12
N ARG A 416 22.79 -54.82 -10.01
CA ARG A 416 21.56 -55.49 -9.55
C ARG A 416 20.48 -54.48 -9.18
N ALA A 417 20.84 -53.41 -8.47
CA ALA A 417 19.91 -52.32 -8.17
C ALA A 417 19.43 -51.61 -9.45
N ALA A 418 20.34 -51.36 -10.41
CA ALA A 418 20.01 -50.82 -11.72
C ALA A 418 19.03 -51.72 -12.48
N PHE A 419 19.27 -53.04 -12.52
CA PHE A 419 18.38 -54.00 -13.17
C PHE A 419 16.97 -53.97 -12.56
N LYS A 420 16.87 -53.91 -11.23
CA LYS A 420 15.58 -53.78 -10.55
C LYS A 420 14.80 -52.52 -10.95
N ALA A 421 15.47 -51.44 -11.34
CA ALA A 421 14.80 -50.25 -11.86
C ALA A 421 14.40 -50.37 -13.34
N LEU A 422 15.02 -51.28 -14.10
CA LEU A 422 14.63 -51.62 -15.47
C LEU A 422 13.44 -52.57 -15.52
N ASP A 423 13.30 -53.44 -14.51
CA ASP A 423 12.17 -54.36 -14.33
C ASP A 423 10.91 -53.60 -13.85
N THR A 424 10.31 -52.81 -14.74
CA THR A 424 9.14 -51.97 -14.47
C THR A 424 7.86 -52.77 -14.21
N ILE A 425 7.76 -53.98 -14.78
CA ILE A 425 6.60 -54.88 -14.66
C ILE A 425 6.73 -55.77 -13.42
N GLY A 426 7.96 -56.02 -12.96
CA GLY A 426 8.26 -56.95 -11.88
C GLY A 426 8.34 -58.39 -12.38
N GLY A 427 9.15 -59.20 -11.69
CA GLY A 427 9.30 -60.63 -11.97
C GLY A 427 10.69 -61.03 -12.47
N GLY A 428 11.66 -60.11 -12.43
CA GLY A 428 13.05 -60.38 -12.76
C GLY A 428 13.33 -60.46 -14.26
N ARG A 429 12.50 -59.82 -15.09
CA ARG A 429 12.57 -59.87 -16.55
C ARG A 429 12.33 -58.49 -17.17
N VAL A 430 13.13 -58.14 -18.19
CA VAL A 430 12.96 -56.92 -18.97
C VAL A 430 12.71 -57.31 -20.42
N GLU A 431 11.54 -56.95 -20.94
CA GLU A 431 11.15 -57.24 -22.33
C GLU A 431 11.83 -56.28 -23.31
N ALA A 432 11.78 -56.62 -24.61
CA ALA A 432 12.44 -55.85 -25.65
C ALA A 432 11.99 -54.38 -25.68
N ASN A 433 10.68 -54.12 -25.60
CA ASN A 433 10.15 -52.76 -25.63
C ASN A 433 10.68 -51.93 -24.45
N ASP A 434 10.58 -52.44 -23.22
CA ASP A 434 11.06 -51.75 -22.03
C ASP A 434 12.57 -51.50 -22.08
N PHE A 435 13.35 -52.48 -22.56
CA PHE A 435 14.79 -52.34 -22.69
C PHE A 435 15.17 -51.26 -23.72
N LEU A 436 14.52 -51.26 -24.89
CA LEU A 436 14.77 -50.30 -25.96
C LEU A 436 14.35 -48.87 -25.57
N GLU A 437 13.28 -48.73 -24.80
CA GLU A 437 12.85 -47.46 -24.20
C GLU A 437 13.96 -46.86 -23.32
N HIS A 438 14.62 -47.67 -22.50
CA HIS A 438 15.73 -47.23 -21.65
C HIS A 438 17.02 -46.92 -22.44
N LEU A 439 17.18 -47.51 -23.63
CA LEU A 439 18.28 -47.23 -24.55
C LEU A 439 18.09 -45.96 -25.39
N ARG A 440 16.92 -45.29 -25.34
CA ARG A 440 16.71 -44.01 -26.05
C ARG A 440 17.73 -42.95 -25.65
N THR A 441 18.23 -42.23 -26.65
CA THR A 441 19.12 -41.08 -26.44
C THR A 441 18.25 -39.87 -26.15
N ARG A 442 18.18 -39.46 -24.89
CA ARG A 442 17.38 -38.31 -24.45
C ARG A 442 18.29 -37.11 -24.18
N LEU A 443 17.83 -35.94 -24.58
CA LEU A 443 18.37 -34.64 -24.20
C LEU A 443 17.28 -33.88 -23.44
N PHE A 444 17.65 -32.83 -22.70
CA PHE A 444 16.64 -31.88 -22.22
C PHE A 444 17.09 -30.44 -22.44
N CYS A 445 16.09 -29.57 -22.53
CA CYS A 445 16.26 -28.17 -22.86
C CYS A 445 16.71 -27.35 -21.65
N LEU A 446 17.78 -26.59 -21.80
CA LEU A 446 18.31 -25.66 -20.79
C LEU A 446 17.73 -24.26 -20.90
N ALA A 447 17.23 -23.91 -22.07
CA ALA A 447 16.52 -22.67 -22.38
C ALA A 447 15.26 -23.03 -23.16
N ALA A 448 14.30 -22.10 -23.24
CA ALA A 448 13.25 -22.21 -24.24
C ALA A 448 13.86 -22.05 -25.63
N VAL A 449 13.63 -23.01 -26.53
CA VAL A 449 14.27 -23.04 -27.85
C VAL A 449 13.30 -23.47 -28.95
N PRO A 450 13.36 -22.86 -30.15
CA PRO A 450 12.45 -23.20 -31.23
C PRO A 450 12.78 -24.60 -31.80
N LEU A 451 11.77 -25.47 -31.86
CA LEU A 451 11.78 -26.69 -32.65
C LEU A 451 11.48 -26.33 -34.10
N ARG A 452 12.43 -26.55 -35.00
CA ARG A 452 12.35 -26.11 -36.40
C ARG A 452 11.94 -27.22 -37.34
N THR A 453 11.30 -26.84 -38.45
CA THR A 453 10.89 -27.77 -39.52
C THR A 453 12.08 -28.35 -40.29
N GLY A 454 13.17 -27.59 -40.39
CA GLY A 454 14.43 -28.00 -41.02
C GLY A 454 15.65 -27.55 -40.21
N PRO A 455 16.87 -27.95 -40.64
CA PRO A 455 18.10 -27.72 -39.89
C PRO A 455 18.63 -26.27 -39.97
N GLY A 456 18.09 -25.43 -40.84
CA GLY A 456 18.50 -24.04 -41.04
C GLY A 456 17.90 -23.08 -40.02
N ALA A 457 18.63 -22.02 -39.69
CA ALA A 457 18.15 -20.94 -38.82
C ALA A 457 16.96 -20.15 -39.42
N ASP A 458 16.81 -20.19 -40.75
CA ASP A 458 15.70 -19.55 -41.48
C ASP A 458 14.48 -20.48 -41.67
N ASP A 459 14.58 -21.74 -41.24
CA ASP A 459 13.46 -22.69 -41.33
C ASP A 459 12.39 -22.35 -40.28
N GLY A 460 11.12 -22.53 -40.68
CA GLY A 460 9.97 -22.21 -39.84
C GLY A 460 9.92 -23.03 -38.55
N ALA A 461 9.38 -22.44 -37.48
CA ALA A 461 9.19 -23.11 -36.19
C ALA A 461 7.94 -24.01 -36.22
N VAL A 462 8.11 -25.25 -35.76
CA VAL A 462 7.02 -26.16 -35.39
C VAL A 462 6.35 -25.64 -34.11
N ARG A 463 7.15 -25.35 -33.09
CA ARG A 463 6.78 -24.69 -31.82
C ARG A 463 8.03 -24.39 -31.01
N ASP A 464 7.88 -23.74 -29.86
CA ASP A 464 8.95 -23.62 -28.87
C ASP A 464 8.95 -24.83 -27.92
N LEU A 465 10.14 -25.39 -27.68
CA LEU A 465 10.41 -26.33 -26.61
C LEU A 465 10.57 -25.54 -25.31
N ALA A 466 9.91 -26.01 -24.25
CA ALA A 466 10.00 -25.36 -22.95
C ALA A 466 11.31 -25.72 -22.23
N GLU A 467 11.75 -24.84 -21.34
CA GLU A 467 12.91 -25.11 -20.48
C GLU A 467 12.64 -26.34 -19.57
N LEU A 468 13.54 -27.33 -19.55
CA LEU A 468 13.41 -28.70 -18.97
C LEU A 468 12.51 -29.67 -19.71
N GLU A 469 12.07 -29.33 -20.91
CA GLU A 469 11.41 -30.29 -21.79
C GLU A 469 12.41 -31.35 -22.26
N VAL A 470 11.97 -32.62 -22.27
CA VAL A 470 12.78 -33.77 -22.68
C VAL A 470 12.50 -34.10 -24.13
N VAL A 471 13.57 -34.34 -24.88
CA VAL A 471 13.49 -34.69 -26.30
C VAL A 471 14.32 -35.95 -26.59
N GLU A 472 13.79 -36.84 -27.43
CA GLU A 472 14.49 -38.00 -27.96
C GLU A 472 15.26 -37.61 -29.23
N VAL A 473 16.53 -37.99 -29.33
CA VAL A 473 17.32 -37.86 -30.57
C VAL A 473 16.93 -38.98 -31.53
N LEU A 474 16.47 -38.60 -32.73
CA LEU A 474 16.04 -39.54 -33.76
C LEU A 474 17.20 -40.00 -34.66
N ASP A 475 18.18 -39.13 -34.91
CA ASP A 475 19.29 -39.38 -35.82
C ASP A 475 20.62 -39.57 -35.05
N GLY A 476 20.96 -40.83 -34.73
CA GLY A 476 22.31 -41.21 -34.29
C GLY A 476 22.65 -41.07 -32.80
N SER A 477 23.95 -40.97 -32.50
CA SER A 477 24.52 -40.86 -31.15
C SER A 477 24.38 -39.45 -30.57
N LEU A 478 24.89 -39.21 -29.34
CA LEU A 478 24.90 -37.88 -28.73
C LEU A 478 25.55 -36.84 -29.68
N PRO A 479 24.86 -35.73 -29.99
CA PRO A 479 25.35 -34.74 -30.94
C PRO A 479 26.49 -33.90 -30.35
N ALA A 480 27.43 -33.47 -31.21
CA ALA A 480 28.49 -32.55 -30.83
C ALA A 480 27.93 -31.14 -30.53
N VAL A 481 28.67 -30.35 -29.75
CA VAL A 481 28.32 -28.95 -29.49
C VAL A 481 28.24 -28.19 -30.81
N GLY A 482 27.17 -27.41 -30.99
CA GLY A 482 26.89 -26.66 -32.22
C GLY A 482 26.23 -27.47 -33.35
N ALA A 483 25.99 -28.77 -33.17
CA ALA A 483 25.27 -29.56 -34.14
C ALA A 483 23.76 -29.29 -34.08
N THR A 484 23.11 -29.31 -35.25
CA THR A 484 21.66 -29.37 -35.36
C THR A 484 21.23 -30.82 -35.41
N VAL A 485 20.34 -31.20 -34.50
CA VAL A 485 19.89 -32.58 -34.32
C VAL A 485 18.39 -32.69 -34.53
N ARG A 486 17.96 -33.76 -35.19
CA ARG A 486 16.54 -34.08 -35.30
C ARG A 486 16.06 -34.76 -34.03
N VAL A 487 15.01 -34.21 -33.43
CA VAL A 487 14.48 -34.67 -32.16
C VAL A 487 12.97 -34.87 -32.22
N ARG A 488 12.46 -35.69 -31.30
CA ARG A 488 11.05 -35.82 -30.97
C ARG A 488 10.81 -35.37 -29.54
N ALA A 489 9.91 -34.44 -29.32
CA ALA A 489 9.53 -34.03 -27.98
C ALA A 489 8.68 -35.10 -27.28
N GLU A 490 9.00 -35.41 -26.02
CA GLU A 490 8.22 -36.39 -25.26
C GLU A 490 6.86 -35.85 -24.80
N ALA A 491 6.70 -34.53 -24.71
CA ALA A 491 5.48 -33.91 -24.18
C ALA A 491 4.26 -34.09 -25.11
N ASP A 492 4.48 -34.03 -26.43
CA ASP A 492 3.42 -34.03 -27.43
C ASP A 492 3.74 -34.85 -28.70
N GLY A 493 4.94 -35.45 -28.76
CA GLY A 493 5.39 -36.22 -29.92
C GLY A 493 5.82 -35.38 -31.12
N ALA A 494 5.90 -34.05 -31.00
CA ALA A 494 6.30 -33.18 -32.10
C ALA A 494 7.74 -33.47 -32.54
N GLU A 495 7.96 -33.60 -33.85
CA GLU A 495 9.28 -33.82 -34.44
C GLU A 495 9.79 -32.55 -35.13
N GLY A 496 11.10 -32.33 -35.04
CA GLY A 496 11.75 -31.23 -35.73
C GLY A 496 13.25 -31.20 -35.46
N HIS A 497 13.89 -30.09 -35.78
CA HIS A 497 15.33 -29.87 -35.64
C HIS A 497 15.60 -28.81 -34.58
N VAL A 498 16.64 -29.04 -33.78
CA VAL A 498 17.07 -28.11 -32.72
C VAL A 498 18.59 -28.06 -32.67
N THR A 499 19.16 -26.87 -32.48
CA THR A 499 20.60 -26.69 -32.40
C THR A 499 21.06 -26.81 -30.95
N VAL A 500 22.04 -27.70 -30.71
CA VAL A 500 22.56 -28.02 -29.36
C VAL A 500 23.21 -26.81 -28.68
N ALA A 501 23.79 -25.88 -29.44
CA ALA A 501 24.30 -24.60 -28.94
C ALA A 501 24.23 -23.52 -30.03
N GLU A 502 23.79 -22.30 -29.69
CA GLU A 502 23.74 -21.15 -30.61
C GLU A 502 25.07 -20.37 -30.56
N ALA A 503 26.02 -20.73 -31.43
CA ALA A 503 27.33 -20.07 -31.62
C ALA A 503 28.35 -20.16 -30.45
N GLU A 504 29.62 -19.87 -30.76
CA GLU A 504 30.70 -19.81 -29.76
C GLU A 504 30.44 -18.71 -28.72
N GLY A 505 30.27 -19.09 -27.45
CA GLY A 505 30.14 -18.16 -26.31
C GLY A 505 28.77 -18.10 -25.64
N VAL A 506 27.73 -18.66 -26.27
CA VAL A 506 26.41 -18.87 -25.64
C VAL A 506 26.36 -20.32 -25.14
N GLY A 507 25.85 -20.54 -23.92
CA GLY A 507 25.79 -21.87 -23.32
C GLY A 507 24.99 -22.89 -24.16
N PRO A 508 25.14 -24.20 -23.89
CA PRO A 508 24.37 -25.21 -24.61
C PRO A 508 22.86 -25.02 -24.37
N ASN A 509 22.08 -25.17 -25.44
CA ASN A 509 20.62 -25.18 -25.43
C ASN A 509 20.07 -26.53 -24.93
N LEU A 510 20.82 -27.60 -25.18
CA LEU A 510 20.47 -28.97 -24.83
C LEU A 510 21.61 -29.62 -24.06
N GLU A 511 21.29 -30.41 -23.05
CA GLU A 511 22.26 -31.28 -22.38
C GLU A 511 21.79 -32.75 -22.33
N PRO A 512 22.73 -33.71 -22.23
CA PRO A 512 22.40 -35.11 -22.05
C PRO A 512 21.46 -35.32 -20.87
N PHE A 513 20.37 -36.04 -21.09
CA PHE A 513 19.42 -36.34 -20.03
C PHE A 513 20.05 -37.29 -19.01
N SER A 514 20.01 -36.87 -17.75
CA SER A 514 20.16 -37.78 -16.62
C SER A 514 18.99 -37.59 -15.65
N PRO A 515 18.47 -38.68 -15.04
CA PRO A 515 17.40 -38.57 -14.04
C PRO A 515 17.76 -37.60 -12.91
N HIS A 516 19.03 -37.61 -12.51
CA HIS A 516 19.57 -36.69 -11.51
C HIS A 516 19.51 -35.22 -11.95
N ALA A 517 20.09 -34.86 -13.10
CA ALA A 517 20.13 -33.47 -13.56
C ALA A 517 18.71 -32.92 -13.75
N ALA A 518 17.82 -33.72 -14.35
CA ALA A 518 16.43 -33.37 -14.53
C ALA A 518 15.72 -33.08 -13.20
N CYS A 519 15.85 -33.97 -12.21
CA CYS A 519 15.23 -33.78 -10.88
C CYS A 519 15.83 -32.58 -10.12
N SER A 520 17.16 -32.39 -10.20
CA SER A 520 17.83 -31.25 -9.57
C SER A 520 17.35 -29.91 -10.12
N ARG A 521 17.31 -29.76 -11.45
CA ARG A 521 16.88 -28.51 -12.08
C ARG A 521 15.39 -28.23 -11.88
N ARG A 522 14.54 -29.26 -11.90
CA ARG A 522 13.12 -29.12 -11.53
C ARG A 522 12.96 -28.63 -10.10
N THR A 523 13.79 -29.14 -9.19
CA THR A 523 13.81 -28.69 -7.79
C THR A 523 14.29 -27.25 -7.66
N GLU A 524 15.35 -26.85 -8.37
CA GLU A 524 15.85 -25.46 -8.41
C GLU A 524 14.78 -24.49 -8.90
N ARG A 525 14.13 -24.80 -10.03
CA ARG A 525 13.01 -24.02 -10.56
C ARG A 525 11.85 -23.92 -9.59
N ALA A 526 11.46 -25.03 -8.96
CA ALA A 526 10.38 -25.02 -7.97
C ALA A 526 10.76 -24.20 -6.71
N LEU A 527 12.03 -24.23 -6.30
CA LEU A 527 12.54 -23.39 -5.21
C LEU A 527 12.43 -21.90 -5.56
N GLU A 528 12.80 -21.50 -6.77
CA GLU A 528 12.68 -20.12 -7.26
C GLU A 528 11.21 -19.70 -7.34
N ALA A 529 10.36 -20.53 -7.96
CA ALA A 529 8.93 -20.25 -8.09
C ALA A 529 8.20 -20.07 -6.75
N VAL A 530 8.56 -20.85 -5.72
CA VAL A 530 8.04 -20.66 -4.36
C VAL A 530 8.58 -19.37 -3.74
N GLN A 531 9.87 -19.06 -3.93
CA GLN A 531 10.47 -17.83 -3.40
C GLN A 531 9.79 -16.57 -3.98
N ASP A 532 9.55 -16.54 -5.29
CA ASP A 532 8.84 -15.45 -5.95
C ASP A 532 7.40 -15.34 -5.46
N ALA A 533 6.70 -16.48 -5.31
CA ALA A 533 5.34 -16.50 -4.79
C ALA A 533 5.25 -16.04 -3.32
N VAL A 534 6.25 -16.35 -2.47
CA VAL A 534 6.32 -15.84 -1.09
C VAL A 534 6.42 -14.32 -1.09
N ARG A 535 7.28 -13.76 -1.96
CA ARG A 535 7.44 -12.30 -2.10
C ARG A 535 6.13 -11.66 -2.52
N GLU A 536 5.52 -12.15 -3.59
CA GLU A 536 4.24 -11.64 -4.12
C GLU A 536 3.12 -11.69 -3.07
N ALA A 537 2.95 -12.83 -2.38
CA ALA A 537 1.95 -12.99 -1.34
C ALA A 537 2.18 -12.03 -0.17
N THR A 538 3.43 -11.84 0.25
CA THR A 538 3.79 -10.94 1.36
C THR A 538 3.52 -9.48 1.01
N GLU A 539 3.91 -9.05 -0.19
CA GLU A 539 3.66 -7.68 -0.67
C GLU A 539 2.15 -7.40 -0.79
N LEU A 540 1.37 -8.34 -1.35
CA LEU A 540 -0.07 -8.21 -1.47
C LEU A 540 -0.76 -8.16 -0.10
N LEU A 541 -0.37 -9.04 0.84
CA LEU A 541 -0.85 -9.05 2.22
C LEU A 541 -0.56 -7.75 2.97
N GLN A 542 0.60 -7.13 2.71
CA GLN A 542 0.96 -5.85 3.29
C GLN A 542 0.12 -4.72 2.68
N LYS A 543 0.04 -4.65 1.34
CA LYS A 543 -0.72 -3.63 0.61
C LYS A 543 -2.20 -3.63 0.98
N LYS A 544 -2.86 -4.80 0.98
CA LYS A 544 -4.29 -4.88 1.32
C LYS A 544 -4.57 -4.57 2.78
N SER A 545 -3.64 -4.87 3.67
CA SER A 545 -3.77 -4.50 5.08
C SER A 545 -3.57 -3.01 5.34
N SER A 546 -2.73 -2.30 4.58
CA SER A 546 -2.64 -0.83 4.70
C SER A 546 -3.90 -0.15 4.16
N GLU A 547 -4.41 -0.57 3.00
CA GLU A 547 -5.68 -0.07 2.43
C GLU A 547 -6.83 -0.21 3.45
N MET A 548 -6.95 -1.38 4.09
CA MET A 548 -7.95 -1.59 5.15
C MET A 548 -7.75 -0.68 6.37
N LYS A 549 -6.50 -0.43 6.79
CA LYS A 549 -6.20 0.43 7.95
C LYS A 549 -6.54 1.89 7.70
N GLU A 550 -6.30 2.40 6.49
CA GLU A 550 -6.60 3.78 6.12
C GLU A 550 -8.10 4.07 6.19
N LEU A 551 -8.93 3.10 5.81
CA LEU A 551 -10.39 3.21 5.80
C LEU A 551 -11.07 2.96 7.15
N ALA A 552 -10.48 2.11 7.99
CA ALA A 552 -11.08 1.68 9.26
C ALA A 552 -11.32 2.81 10.27
N GLY A 553 -10.55 3.91 10.22
CA GLY A 553 -10.63 5.01 11.19
C GLY A 553 -10.66 4.52 12.65
N ALA A 554 -11.45 5.18 13.51
CA ALA A 554 -11.64 4.78 14.91
C ALA A 554 -12.75 3.73 15.12
N ALA A 555 -13.72 3.62 14.19
CA ALA A 555 -14.89 2.78 14.34
C ALA A 555 -14.93 1.68 13.28
N LYS A 556 -14.37 0.50 13.63
CA LYS A 556 -14.35 -0.67 12.75
C LYS A 556 -15.69 -1.41 12.77
N THR A 557 -16.16 -1.82 11.59
CA THR A 557 -17.25 -2.79 11.43
C THR A 557 -16.82 -4.21 11.84
N ALA A 558 -17.79 -5.11 12.03
CA ALA A 558 -17.52 -6.53 12.27
C ALA A 558 -16.78 -7.16 11.08
N ALA A 559 -17.24 -6.91 9.85
CA ALA A 559 -16.62 -7.38 8.61
C ALA A 559 -15.14 -6.98 8.49
N MET A 560 -14.79 -5.74 8.85
CA MET A 560 -13.39 -5.30 8.84
C MET A 560 -12.53 -6.05 9.86
N ARG A 561 -13.05 -6.32 11.07
CA ARG A 561 -12.32 -7.11 12.07
C ARG A 561 -12.10 -8.54 11.60
N GLU A 562 -13.14 -9.17 11.06
CA GLU A 562 -13.06 -10.53 10.52
C GLU A 562 -12.06 -10.63 9.38
N ALA A 563 -12.04 -9.65 8.47
CA ALA A 563 -11.05 -9.60 7.39
C ALA A 563 -9.63 -9.34 7.91
N GLU A 564 -9.43 -8.48 8.93
CA GLU A 564 -8.11 -8.31 9.56
C GLU A 564 -7.62 -9.61 10.20
N ASP A 565 -8.49 -10.33 10.91
CA ASP A 565 -8.16 -11.61 11.53
C ASP A 565 -7.82 -12.68 10.46
N ALA A 566 -8.59 -12.73 9.38
CA ALA A 566 -8.32 -13.63 8.26
C ALA A 566 -6.98 -13.28 7.56
N MET A 567 -6.70 -12.00 7.34
CA MET A 567 -5.42 -11.52 6.80
C MET A 567 -4.25 -11.88 7.71
N MET A 568 -4.41 -11.79 9.03
CA MET A 568 -3.39 -12.21 10.01
C MET A 568 -3.15 -13.73 9.97
N ARG A 569 -4.21 -14.55 9.83
CA ARG A 569 -4.08 -15.99 9.62
C ARG A 569 -3.34 -16.31 8.32
N MET A 570 -3.63 -15.56 7.24
CA MET A 570 -2.95 -15.70 5.96
C MET A 570 -1.47 -15.31 6.01
N ARG A 571 -1.09 -14.27 6.75
CA ARG A 571 0.32 -13.98 7.05
C ARG A 571 1.01 -15.14 7.76
N SER A 572 0.34 -15.74 8.74
CA SER A 572 0.89 -16.92 9.43
C SER A 572 1.10 -18.10 8.48
N ARG A 573 0.15 -18.35 7.56
CA ARG A 573 0.27 -19.38 6.52
C ARG A 573 1.45 -19.10 5.57
N ALA A 574 1.55 -17.88 5.04
CA ALA A 574 2.66 -17.47 4.18
C ALA A 574 4.03 -17.61 4.89
N ALA A 575 4.11 -17.23 6.17
CA ALA A 575 5.33 -17.39 6.98
C ALA A 575 5.70 -18.87 7.20
N LYS A 576 4.71 -19.75 7.39
CA LYS A 576 4.95 -21.21 7.46
C LYS A 576 5.49 -21.74 6.14
N VAL A 577 4.94 -21.29 5.00
CA VAL A 577 5.45 -21.67 3.68
C VAL A 577 6.88 -21.18 3.48
N GLN A 578 7.18 -19.93 3.83
CA GLN A 578 8.53 -19.37 3.77
C GLN A 578 9.53 -20.17 4.62
N ALA A 579 9.14 -20.58 5.83
CA ALA A 579 9.99 -21.39 6.70
C ALA A 579 10.23 -22.80 6.11
N ALA A 580 9.19 -23.44 5.56
CA ALA A 580 9.29 -24.74 4.91
C ALA A 580 10.18 -24.68 3.65
N HIS A 581 10.01 -23.65 2.82
CA HIS A 581 10.86 -23.35 1.67
C HIS A 581 12.33 -23.20 2.07
N ALA A 582 12.62 -22.39 3.09
CA ALA A 582 13.98 -22.20 3.59
C ALA A 582 14.60 -23.53 4.07
N GLY A 583 13.80 -24.38 4.73
CA GLY A 583 14.21 -25.73 5.15
C GLY A 583 14.56 -26.63 3.96
N LEU A 584 13.70 -26.69 2.94
CA LEU A 584 13.93 -27.49 1.73
C LEU A 584 15.13 -26.97 0.92
N LYS A 585 15.25 -25.65 0.76
CA LYS A 585 16.39 -25.02 0.09
C LYS A 585 17.72 -25.38 0.76
N ARG A 586 17.75 -25.37 2.09
CA ARG A 586 18.94 -25.73 2.86
C ARG A 586 19.32 -27.20 2.64
N LYS A 587 18.36 -28.13 2.75
CA LYS A 587 18.56 -29.56 2.49
C LYS A 587 19.02 -29.83 1.06
N PHE A 588 18.44 -29.15 0.08
CA PHE A 588 18.84 -29.26 -1.32
C PHE A 588 20.27 -28.77 -1.56
N ASN A 589 20.66 -27.64 -0.98
CA ASN A 589 22.02 -27.14 -1.08
C ASN A 589 23.04 -28.07 -0.40
N GLU A 590 22.69 -28.63 0.76
CA GLU A 590 23.51 -29.65 1.45
C GLU A 590 23.69 -30.90 0.58
N PHE A 591 22.61 -31.38 -0.04
CA PHE A 591 22.65 -32.49 -0.99
C PHE A 591 23.57 -32.20 -2.20
N GLN A 592 23.45 -31.03 -2.82
CA GLN A 592 24.31 -30.65 -3.94
C GLN A 592 25.78 -30.54 -3.52
N GLN A 593 26.07 -29.99 -2.35
CA GLN A 593 27.44 -29.91 -1.82
C GLN A 593 28.03 -31.29 -1.53
N GLU A 594 27.26 -32.20 -0.92
CA GLU A 594 27.70 -33.57 -0.66
C GLU A 594 28.04 -34.29 -1.97
N ARG A 595 27.20 -34.13 -2.99
CA ARG A 595 27.46 -34.69 -4.32
C ARG A 595 28.73 -34.13 -4.96
N LEU A 596 28.89 -32.80 -4.97
CA LEU A 596 30.10 -32.17 -5.51
C LEU A 596 31.36 -32.64 -4.78
N ARG A 597 31.28 -32.88 -3.46
CA ARG A 597 32.37 -33.49 -2.70
C ARG A 597 32.66 -34.93 -3.16
N LYS A 598 31.63 -35.78 -3.30
CA LYS A 598 31.79 -37.17 -3.78
C LYS A 598 32.39 -37.22 -5.19
N GLN A 599 31.90 -36.40 -6.11
CA GLN A 599 32.45 -36.31 -7.48
C GLN A 599 33.92 -35.85 -7.48
N LYS A 600 34.30 -34.87 -6.65
CA LYS A 600 35.70 -34.45 -6.51
C LYS A 600 36.60 -35.56 -5.99
N VAL A 601 36.14 -36.32 -4.99
CA VAL A 601 36.88 -37.46 -4.43
C VAL A 601 37.06 -38.55 -5.48
N GLU A 602 36.01 -38.88 -6.24
CA GLU A 602 36.09 -39.87 -7.32
C GLU A 602 37.00 -39.41 -8.47
N ALA A 603 36.93 -38.14 -8.86
CA ALA A 603 37.82 -37.56 -9.87
C ALA A 603 39.30 -37.63 -9.42
N GLN A 604 39.58 -37.27 -8.16
CA GLN A 604 40.92 -37.40 -7.58
C GLN A 604 41.38 -38.87 -7.55
N ARG A 605 40.49 -39.80 -7.20
CA ARG A 605 40.80 -41.24 -7.21
C ARG A 605 41.14 -41.73 -8.61
N LYS A 606 40.38 -41.31 -9.63
CA LYS A 606 40.66 -41.64 -11.03
C LYS A 606 41.96 -41.04 -11.53
N GLU A 607 42.22 -39.78 -11.22
CA GLU A 607 43.48 -39.12 -11.58
C GLU A 607 44.67 -39.85 -10.94
N GLN A 608 44.53 -40.24 -9.67
CA GLN A 608 45.56 -41.02 -8.98
C GLN A 608 45.73 -42.41 -9.59
N ALA A 609 44.64 -43.11 -9.93
CA ALA A 609 44.69 -44.40 -10.61
C ALA A 609 45.35 -44.30 -11.99
N ALA A 610 45.04 -43.26 -12.77
CA ALA A 610 45.65 -42.99 -14.07
C ALA A 610 47.16 -42.70 -13.93
N LYS A 611 47.55 -41.92 -12.91
CA LYS A 611 48.97 -41.68 -12.58
C LYS A 611 49.70 -42.98 -12.23
N VAL A 612 49.10 -43.85 -11.43
CA VAL A 612 49.68 -45.16 -11.07
C VAL A 612 49.78 -46.07 -12.30
N ALA A 613 48.73 -46.12 -13.14
CA ALA A 613 48.72 -46.93 -14.36
C ALA A 613 49.77 -46.44 -15.37
N ALA A 614 49.89 -45.13 -15.57
CA ALA A 614 50.93 -44.54 -16.42
C ALA A 614 52.34 -44.85 -15.91
N ALA A 615 52.55 -44.78 -14.60
CA ALA A 615 53.83 -45.17 -13.98
C ALA A 615 54.14 -46.67 -14.17
N ALA A 616 53.14 -47.55 -14.04
CA ALA A 616 53.29 -48.98 -14.27
C ALA A 616 53.58 -49.31 -15.74
N ALA A 617 52.89 -48.67 -16.69
CA ALA A 617 53.13 -48.81 -18.12
C ALA A 617 54.55 -48.36 -18.50
N ALA A 618 54.98 -47.21 -17.99
CA ALA A 618 56.35 -46.72 -18.19
C ALA A 618 57.42 -47.67 -17.59
N SER A 619 57.14 -48.26 -16.42
CA SER A 619 58.06 -49.24 -15.80
C SER A 619 58.13 -50.53 -16.61
N LYS A 620 57.01 -50.98 -17.19
CA LYS A 620 56.96 -52.16 -18.07
C LYS A 620 57.74 -51.93 -19.36
N GLU A 621 57.59 -50.76 -20.00
CA GLU A 621 58.34 -50.40 -21.21
C GLU A 621 59.86 -50.46 -20.98
N ILE A 622 60.32 -49.94 -19.83
CA ILE A 622 61.73 -50.02 -19.42
C ILE A 622 62.16 -51.47 -19.18
N LEU A 623 61.32 -52.28 -18.52
CA LEU A 623 61.60 -53.69 -18.28
C LEU A 623 61.72 -54.48 -19.58
N ASP A 624 60.79 -54.28 -20.52
CA ASP A 624 60.77 -54.91 -21.84
C ASP A 624 62.02 -54.49 -22.65
N LEU A 625 62.44 -53.22 -22.57
CA LEU A 625 63.67 -52.74 -23.20
C LEU A 625 64.94 -53.37 -22.61
N VAL A 626 65.04 -53.45 -21.27
CA VAL A 626 66.19 -54.04 -20.57
C VAL A 626 66.28 -55.54 -20.86
N THR A 627 65.16 -56.27 -20.79
CA THR A 627 65.11 -57.71 -21.06
C THR A 627 65.44 -58.00 -22.53
N GLY A 628 64.80 -57.31 -23.48
CA GLY A 628 65.08 -57.46 -24.91
C GLY A 628 66.54 -57.18 -25.27
N SER A 629 67.11 -56.07 -24.76
CA SER A 629 68.52 -55.74 -25.00
C SER A 629 69.49 -56.78 -24.41
N THR A 630 69.13 -57.39 -23.29
CA THR A 630 69.95 -58.43 -22.65
C THR A 630 69.90 -59.73 -23.46
N GLU A 631 68.72 -60.14 -23.93
CA GLU A 631 68.55 -61.32 -24.79
C GLU A 631 69.29 -61.17 -26.13
N GLU A 632 69.21 -59.99 -26.75
CA GLU A 632 69.94 -59.68 -27.99
C GLU A 632 71.45 -59.76 -27.79
N ALA A 633 71.96 -59.19 -26.69
CA ALA A 633 73.37 -59.25 -26.35
C ALA A 633 73.85 -60.70 -26.09
N GLU A 634 73.04 -61.52 -25.42
CA GLU A 634 73.36 -62.94 -25.19
C GLU A 634 73.40 -63.73 -26.50
N LYS A 635 72.45 -63.52 -27.40
CA LYS A 635 72.43 -64.14 -28.74
C LYS A 635 73.64 -63.71 -29.57
N ALA A 636 73.97 -62.43 -29.57
CA ALA A 636 75.12 -61.88 -30.28
C ALA A 636 76.46 -62.43 -29.74
N ALA A 637 76.58 -62.55 -28.42
CA ALA A 637 77.75 -63.14 -27.79
C ALA A 637 77.88 -64.64 -28.09
N ALA A 638 76.77 -65.38 -28.14
CA ALA A 638 76.78 -66.78 -28.54
C ALA A 638 77.20 -66.95 -30.02
N ALA A 639 76.70 -66.08 -30.90
CA ALA A 639 77.11 -66.06 -32.31
C ALA A 639 78.60 -65.73 -32.47
N ALA A 640 79.11 -64.73 -31.74
CA ALA A 640 80.52 -64.39 -31.72
C ALA A 640 81.38 -65.57 -31.21
N ALA A 641 80.94 -66.26 -30.15
CA ALA A 641 81.63 -67.42 -29.60
C ALA A 641 81.69 -68.60 -30.59
N GLU A 642 80.65 -68.82 -31.38
CA GLU A 642 80.65 -69.82 -32.45
C GLU A 642 81.60 -69.43 -33.60
N VAL A 643 81.59 -68.16 -34.03
CA VAL A 643 82.56 -67.65 -35.01
C VAL A 643 84.00 -67.87 -34.50
N LEU A 644 84.26 -67.61 -33.23
CA LEU A 644 85.58 -67.82 -32.62
C LEU A 644 86.00 -69.29 -32.52
N LYS A 645 85.07 -70.22 -32.29
CA LYS A 645 85.37 -71.66 -32.38
C LYS A 645 85.80 -72.05 -33.79
N THR A 646 85.12 -71.52 -34.82
CA THR A 646 85.50 -71.78 -36.21
C THR A 646 86.87 -71.19 -36.55
N VAL A 647 87.23 -70.01 -36.00
CA VAL A 647 88.57 -69.43 -36.10
C VAL A 647 89.63 -70.32 -35.46
N SER A 648 89.37 -70.88 -34.27
CA SER A 648 90.34 -71.77 -33.59
C SER A 648 90.54 -73.13 -34.27
N ALA A 649 89.61 -73.55 -35.13
CA ALA A 649 89.67 -74.80 -35.87
C ALA A 649 90.28 -74.64 -37.28
N ALA A 650 90.28 -73.43 -37.85
CA ALA A 650 90.88 -73.12 -39.14
C ALA A 650 92.35 -72.69 -38.97
N GLY A 651 93.29 -73.51 -39.44
CA GLY A 651 94.71 -73.14 -39.48
C GLY A 651 94.94 -71.86 -40.30
N ALA A 652 95.86 -71.02 -39.83
CA ALA A 652 96.15 -69.71 -40.40
C ALA A 652 96.67 -69.77 -41.85
N ASP A 653 95.77 -69.64 -42.83
CA ASP A 653 95.95 -68.75 -44.01
C ASP A 653 94.77 -68.88 -44.99
N SER A 654 93.88 -67.86 -44.98
CA SER A 654 93.20 -67.22 -46.14
C SER A 654 91.82 -66.61 -45.83
N ASP A 655 91.16 -66.94 -44.71
CA ASP A 655 89.80 -66.44 -44.39
C ASP A 655 89.71 -65.39 -43.26
N ALA A 656 90.84 -64.88 -42.76
CA ALA A 656 90.89 -63.95 -41.62
C ALA A 656 90.06 -62.66 -41.84
N LYS A 657 90.00 -62.14 -43.08
CA LYS A 657 89.27 -60.90 -43.40
C LYS A 657 87.75 -61.08 -43.40
N LYS A 658 87.27 -62.28 -43.76
CA LYS A 658 85.85 -62.64 -43.73
C LYS A 658 85.38 -62.88 -42.30
N LEU A 659 86.18 -63.60 -41.51
CA LEU A 659 85.92 -63.87 -40.09
C LEU A 659 85.95 -62.61 -39.23
N LEU A 660 86.83 -61.64 -39.54
CA LEU A 660 86.80 -60.31 -38.92
C LEU A 660 85.50 -59.54 -39.25
N GLY A 661 85.02 -59.64 -40.49
CA GLY A 661 83.73 -59.03 -40.87
C GLY A 661 82.52 -59.68 -40.20
N GLU A 662 82.54 -61.00 -40.00
CA GLU A 662 81.51 -61.74 -39.26
C GLU A 662 81.55 -61.43 -37.76
N LEU A 663 82.74 -61.24 -37.19
CA LEU A 663 82.93 -60.85 -35.79
C LEU A 663 82.55 -59.38 -35.54
N ASP A 664 82.88 -58.48 -36.46
CA ASP A 664 82.41 -57.08 -36.45
C ASP A 664 80.88 -57.02 -36.58
N GLY A 665 80.30 -57.87 -37.44
CA GLY A 665 78.85 -58.04 -37.54
C GLY A 665 78.20 -58.55 -36.25
N ALA A 666 78.87 -59.42 -35.50
CA ALA A 666 78.42 -59.87 -34.18
C ALA A 666 78.64 -58.84 -33.05
N SER A 667 79.61 -57.93 -33.20
CA SER A 667 79.87 -56.84 -32.23
C SER A 667 78.86 -55.68 -32.34
N GLN A 668 78.30 -55.43 -33.52
CA GLN A 668 77.31 -54.35 -33.72
C GLN A 668 76.03 -54.51 -32.86
N PRO A 669 75.37 -55.69 -32.78
CA PRO A 669 74.26 -55.91 -31.87
C PRO A 669 74.63 -55.76 -30.39
N LEU A 670 75.85 -56.14 -30.00
CA LEU A 670 76.37 -55.94 -28.63
C LEU A 670 76.50 -54.44 -28.31
N GLN A 671 77.01 -53.64 -29.24
CA GLN A 671 77.10 -52.19 -29.07
C GLN A 671 75.72 -51.52 -29.01
N ALA A 672 74.78 -51.96 -29.86
CA ALA A 672 73.39 -51.50 -29.82
C ALA A 672 72.72 -51.83 -28.48
N ALA A 673 72.91 -53.05 -27.96
CA ALA A 673 72.42 -53.45 -26.64
C ALA A 673 73.00 -52.60 -25.50
N VAL A 674 74.30 -52.27 -25.55
CA VAL A 674 74.93 -51.36 -24.56
C VAL A 674 74.31 -49.96 -24.62
N GLN A 675 74.07 -49.42 -25.82
CA GLN A 675 73.44 -48.11 -25.99
C GLN A 675 71.98 -48.11 -25.52
N ASN A 676 71.23 -49.18 -25.81
CA ASN A 676 69.84 -49.33 -25.37
C ASN A 676 69.75 -49.43 -23.84
N LEU A 677 70.64 -50.18 -23.20
CA LEU A 677 70.74 -50.26 -21.73
C LEU A 677 71.17 -48.92 -21.11
N GLY A 678 72.07 -48.17 -21.76
CA GLY A 678 72.42 -46.81 -21.35
C GLY A 678 71.24 -45.84 -21.43
N THR A 679 70.45 -45.94 -22.49
CA THR A 679 69.22 -45.15 -22.67
C THR A 679 68.16 -45.52 -21.62
N ALA A 680 67.96 -46.81 -21.35
CA ALA A 680 67.08 -47.29 -20.29
C ALA A 680 67.51 -46.75 -18.92
N ALA A 681 68.81 -46.77 -18.60
CA ALA A 681 69.34 -46.21 -17.35
C ALA A 681 69.11 -44.69 -17.22
N GLY A 682 69.24 -43.94 -18.32
CA GLY A 682 68.92 -42.52 -18.39
C GLY A 682 67.44 -42.26 -18.12
N GLN A 683 66.56 -43.00 -18.78
CA GLN A 683 65.10 -42.88 -18.61
C GLN A 683 64.63 -43.22 -17.18
N ILE A 684 65.24 -44.22 -16.52
CA ILE A 684 64.94 -44.53 -15.11
C ILE A 684 65.41 -43.40 -14.18
N THR A 685 66.48 -42.69 -14.55
CA THR A 685 67.02 -41.59 -13.74
C THR A 685 66.18 -40.31 -13.87
N GLU A 686 65.67 -40.01 -15.06
CA GLU A 686 64.82 -38.84 -15.33
C GLU A 686 63.37 -39.01 -14.81
N ARG A 687 62.81 -40.22 -14.82
CA ARG A 687 61.39 -40.48 -14.50
C ARG A 687 61.08 -40.62 -12.99
N SER A 688 62.00 -40.28 -12.08
CA SER A 688 61.94 -40.65 -10.65
C SER A 688 60.66 -40.19 -9.92
N LYS A 689 59.66 -41.08 -9.81
CA LYS A 689 58.43 -40.88 -9.02
C LYS A 689 57.98 -42.13 -8.25
N ALA A 690 58.69 -43.27 -8.36
CA ALA A 690 58.35 -44.51 -7.66
C ALA A 690 59.61 -45.24 -7.11
N PRO A 691 60.11 -44.87 -5.91
CA PRO A 691 61.48 -45.21 -5.48
C PRO A 691 61.78 -46.71 -5.33
N GLN A 692 60.78 -47.55 -5.05
CA GLN A 692 60.98 -48.99 -4.88
C GLN A 692 61.08 -49.75 -6.21
N VAL A 693 60.26 -49.39 -7.21
CA VAL A 693 60.28 -49.99 -8.56
C VAL A 693 61.54 -49.54 -9.30
N ASP A 694 61.91 -48.27 -9.16
CA ASP A 694 63.12 -47.70 -9.74
C ASP A 694 64.39 -48.39 -9.21
N ALA A 695 64.43 -48.79 -7.92
CA ALA A 695 65.60 -49.48 -7.36
C ALA A 695 65.80 -50.89 -7.95
N ALA A 696 64.71 -51.63 -8.18
CA ALA A 696 64.76 -52.95 -8.80
C ALA A 696 65.15 -52.86 -10.28
N LEU A 697 64.54 -51.93 -11.03
CA LEU A 697 64.88 -51.68 -12.44
C LEU A 697 66.32 -51.18 -12.60
N LYS A 698 66.80 -50.28 -11.73
CA LYS A 698 68.21 -49.85 -11.73
C LYS A 698 69.16 -51.02 -11.50
N ARG A 699 68.88 -51.90 -10.52
CA ARG A 699 69.70 -53.09 -10.28
C ARG A 699 69.69 -54.06 -11.46
N LEU A 700 68.54 -54.28 -12.08
CA LEU A 700 68.44 -55.13 -13.26
C LEU A 700 69.20 -54.55 -14.44
N CYS A 701 69.05 -53.24 -14.70
CA CYS A 701 69.77 -52.55 -15.77
C CYS A 701 71.28 -52.53 -15.52
N GLN A 702 71.73 -52.32 -14.28
CA GLN A 702 73.14 -52.39 -13.90
C GLN A 702 73.72 -53.80 -14.08
N THR A 703 72.99 -54.84 -13.64
CA THR A 703 73.41 -56.24 -13.78
C THR A 703 73.46 -56.66 -15.24
N SER A 704 72.49 -56.21 -16.04
CA SER A 704 72.43 -56.48 -17.47
C SER A 704 73.57 -55.74 -18.19
N SER A 705 73.79 -54.47 -17.88
CA SER A 705 74.89 -53.68 -18.45
C SER A 705 76.27 -54.27 -18.13
N THR A 706 76.52 -54.72 -16.90
CA THR A 706 77.77 -55.39 -16.54
C THR A 706 77.92 -56.74 -17.26
N LYS A 707 76.84 -57.51 -17.39
CA LYS A 707 76.83 -58.78 -18.14
C LYS A 707 77.16 -58.53 -19.61
N VAL A 708 76.45 -57.62 -20.28
CA VAL A 708 76.66 -57.27 -21.69
C VAL A 708 78.06 -56.70 -21.93
N ALA A 709 78.54 -55.79 -21.07
CA ALA A 709 79.90 -55.26 -21.18
C ALA A 709 80.97 -56.36 -21.02
N SER A 710 80.72 -57.35 -20.14
CA SER A 710 81.63 -58.50 -20.00
C SER A 710 81.63 -59.40 -21.22
N LEU A 711 80.50 -59.53 -21.92
CA LEU A 711 80.38 -60.30 -23.15
C LEU A 711 81.06 -59.58 -24.31
N ASP A 712 80.84 -58.27 -24.47
CA ASP A 712 81.54 -57.45 -25.46
C ASP A 712 83.06 -57.46 -25.23
N ALA A 713 83.51 -57.29 -23.97
CA ALA A 713 84.93 -57.37 -23.63
C ALA A 713 85.56 -58.74 -23.97
N ARG A 714 84.83 -59.83 -23.71
CA ARG A 714 85.28 -61.18 -24.11
C ARG A 714 85.35 -61.33 -25.62
N CYS A 715 84.32 -60.90 -26.35
CA CYS A 715 84.32 -60.96 -27.82
C CYS A 715 85.50 -60.18 -28.41
N ARG A 716 85.77 -58.96 -27.90
CA ARG A 716 86.91 -58.14 -28.33
C ARG A 716 88.27 -58.70 -27.92
N GLN A 717 88.36 -59.33 -26.76
CA GLN A 717 89.59 -59.99 -26.31
C GLN A 717 89.89 -61.21 -27.17
N GLN A 718 88.86 -61.96 -27.58
CA GLN A 718 89.01 -63.11 -28.46
C GLN A 718 89.22 -62.72 -29.93
N ALA A 719 88.78 -61.52 -30.33
CA ALA A 719 89.03 -60.93 -31.66
C ALA A 719 90.48 -60.47 -31.88
N ARG A 720 91.18 -60.11 -30.79
CA ARG A 720 92.57 -59.68 -30.78
C ARG A 720 93.49 -60.87 -30.64
#